data_AF-A0A1G2CPS6-F1
#
_entry.id   AF-A0A1G2CPS6-F1
#
_cell.length_a   1.000
_cell.length_b   1.000
_cell.length_c   1.000
_cell.angle_alpha   90.00
_cell.angle_beta   90.00
_cell.angle_gamma   90.00
#
_symmetry.space_group_name_H-M   'P 1'
#
loop_
_entity.id
_entity.type
_entity.pdbx_description
1 polymer ?
#
loop_
_entity_poly.entity_id
_entity_poly.type
_entity_poly.pdbx_seq_one_letter_code
_entity_poly.pdbx_strand_id
1 'polypeptide(L)'
;MDEVADDKCKSSGTSRLRSCRLVAKTSFAFSKGILILALVAGWIFGGWPRIFDFPPGLQQARAAFPQVASLTPSTFASGLSHNVAMPATVAAGDLLLLLLTNDGSATVTDPDGAGGWTEIATVARSTFVRGSVWAKDAVGDEGGTTVNFATSADEAVAAQVYRILAADWYGDIADGVNQANSGGGANSLDPPSLSPAWGSDETLWIAYLFKSSTSAVTGYPASYTDGTNTTTSDATSGATAASARRELETATEDPGAFTAGGSSATFTVAIRPSAVAVPDAPTLYPDDGGSNQIAFNNTRQNDNTPIVRASATHTADFNRFQVEFNTQSDFGGTAYTETFSPGPYSSGTQYNLQTTGTLALPTTNGVTYYVRARASADGGTNYGAWSTANNPVWSFTYTSTAGDANWFQTTDEQFDTGTLSSTQTTGSDSVELGGGATIAKAGTDTSGTSAAGTDTSLTFSHTLVSGSNRMVVVAVGVENAVALNDPPTSVTYGGVSMTRAISHAADNGTAFRAYAEIWYILEANLPADGARDVVISISGTPNTIEINGFAAEYTGVSQGAPEATHGVTATSGTVVTNTISPSSGAWVISAIDAGTNWTFTHNEGQVEVFEFVDTSSSLGAAELRGANGETSLSTTVSATINTRVARVAASWVGTTVSSGTIMSPEIDFDWVSGQDTWGEAAFSTTETSGDVKLRVYYTVSTACDTIVPDGTLSGNSSGFDVSASPIDISGLTPVATTYNRICLQATLTDSGSTPFLNDWTVTWGAAATVSCDADITSTAFGTLTPSSVFTASPNASTTMTCGAPGCTLSITSANAGLATSTPAYTIPSTSPTQNLESGGTEGYGITATTTAGGSGGTLAIYSRYDFDNGGSTVGGLTTGGFGVASSTAAITNRQLIIKHRAAISVLTNAAQYEDTLTYSCAGN
;
A
#
# COMPACT_ATOMS: atom_id res chain seq x y z
N MET A 1 -35.23 45.72 6.49
CA MET A 1 -36.49 46.46 6.70
C MET A 1 -36.13 47.72 7.46
N ASP A 2 -36.54 48.89 6.98
CA ASP A 2 -36.64 50.08 7.82
C ASP A 2 -38.12 50.29 8.15
N GLU A 3 -38.39 50.62 9.41
CA GLU A 3 -39.43 51.57 9.80
C GLU A 3 -38.88 52.51 10.90
N VAL A 4 -38.91 53.82 10.57
CA VAL A 4 -39.51 54.95 11.34
C VAL A 4 -38.80 55.58 12.58
N ALA A 5 -38.51 56.88 12.40
CA ALA A 5 -38.51 58.08 13.31
C ALA A 5 -37.51 58.17 14.50
N ASP A 6 -37.00 59.31 15.00
CA ASP A 6 -37.49 60.70 14.98
C ASP A 6 -36.40 61.74 15.40
N ASP A 7 -36.60 63.00 14.96
CA ASP A 7 -36.43 64.33 15.59
C ASP A 7 -35.11 65.02 16.12
N LYS A 8 -34.99 66.28 15.63
CA LYS A 8 -34.54 67.59 16.19
C LYS A 8 -33.08 68.10 16.34
N CYS A 9 -33.01 69.39 15.93
CA CYS A 9 -32.20 70.56 16.38
C CYS A 9 -30.80 70.74 15.76
N LYS A 10 -30.51 71.74 14.91
CA LYS A 10 -30.71 73.22 14.82
C LYS A 10 -29.42 74.02 15.11
N SER A 11 -29.17 74.93 14.18
CA SER A 11 -28.08 75.90 13.96
C SER A 11 -27.92 76.98 15.03
N SER A 12 -26.71 77.55 15.17
CA SER A 12 -26.38 78.95 14.82
C SER A 12 -24.96 79.31 15.30
N GLY A 13 -24.29 80.18 14.53
CA GLY A 13 -22.85 80.38 14.59
C GLY A 13 -22.29 81.21 15.77
N THR A 14 -20.96 81.28 15.72
CA THR A 14 -20.00 82.13 16.47
C THR A 14 -19.32 81.54 17.73
N SER A 15 -18.00 81.40 17.58
CA SER A 15 -16.91 81.25 18.58
C SER A 15 -16.87 80.07 19.57
N ARG A 16 -16.16 79.03 19.10
CA ARG A 16 -15.18 78.13 19.79
C ARG A 16 -15.55 77.36 21.08
N LEU A 17 -15.61 76.04 20.87
CA LEU A 17 -15.16 74.91 21.71
C LEU A 17 -16.04 74.44 22.88
N ARG A 18 -16.98 73.55 22.56
CA ARG A 18 -17.05 72.13 23.00
C ARG A 18 -18.20 71.47 22.21
N SER A 19 -17.95 70.41 21.45
CA SER A 19 -19.02 69.73 20.71
C SER A 19 -18.90 68.22 20.81
N CYS A 20 -19.95 67.63 21.41
CA CYS A 20 -20.31 66.23 21.33
C CYS A 20 -20.25 65.74 19.88
N ARG A 21 -19.52 64.65 19.64
CA ARG A 21 -19.56 63.93 18.37
C ARG A 21 -20.58 62.80 18.49
N LEU A 22 -21.83 63.10 18.18
CA LEU A 22 -22.82 62.10 17.79
C LEU A 22 -22.46 61.67 16.36
N VAL A 23 -22.05 60.41 16.18
CA VAL A 23 -21.69 59.85 14.87
C VAL A 23 -22.99 59.41 14.20
N ALA A 24 -23.42 60.13 13.16
CA ALA A 24 -24.48 59.67 12.27
C ALA A 24 -23.96 58.45 11.50
N LYS A 25 -24.55 57.28 11.77
CA LYS A 25 -24.46 56.09 10.91
C LYS A 25 -25.32 56.35 9.67
N THR A 26 -24.71 56.78 8.56
CA THR A 26 -25.28 56.55 7.23
C THR A 26 -24.81 55.18 6.76
N SER A 27 -25.52 54.13 7.20
CA SER A 27 -25.47 52.80 6.59
C SER A 27 -26.22 52.84 5.26
N PHE A 28 -25.53 53.26 4.19
CA PHE A 28 -25.92 52.81 2.85
C PHE A 28 -25.56 51.34 2.76
N ALA A 29 -26.55 50.47 2.93
CA ALA A 29 -26.42 49.05 2.65
C ALA A 29 -26.26 48.86 1.12
N PHE A 30 -25.05 49.00 0.62
CA PHE A 30 -24.67 48.32 -0.62
C PHE A 30 -24.75 46.82 -0.32
N SER A 31 -25.74 46.14 -0.90
CA SER A 31 -25.79 44.69 -0.82
C SER A 31 -24.48 44.14 -1.40
N LYS A 32 -23.80 43.28 -0.62
CA LYS A 32 -22.54 42.64 -1.01
C LYS A 32 -22.62 42.04 -2.43
N GLY A 33 -23.81 41.62 -2.87
CA GLY A 33 -24.07 41.13 -4.22
C GLY A 33 -23.78 42.13 -5.35
N ILE A 34 -24.10 43.43 -5.21
CA ILE A 34 -23.90 44.41 -6.29
C ILE A 34 -22.44 44.87 -6.37
N LEU A 35 -21.74 44.95 -5.23
CA LEU A 35 -20.31 45.25 -5.22
C LEU A 35 -19.50 44.08 -5.79
N ILE A 36 -19.89 42.84 -5.49
CA ILE A 36 -19.30 41.63 -6.09
C ILE A 36 -19.63 41.56 -7.58
N LEU A 37 -20.86 41.89 -8.02
CA LEU A 37 -21.19 41.91 -9.44
C LEU A 37 -20.43 43.00 -10.21
N ALA A 38 -20.23 44.19 -9.62
CA ALA A 38 -19.47 45.28 -10.22
C ALA A 38 -17.95 45.00 -10.22
N LEU A 39 -17.43 44.34 -9.19
CA LEU A 39 -16.03 43.90 -9.12
C LEU A 39 -15.76 42.75 -10.09
N VAL A 40 -16.67 41.78 -10.22
CA VAL A 40 -16.59 40.67 -11.19
C VAL A 40 -16.74 41.20 -12.63
N ALA A 41 -17.66 42.14 -12.89
CA ALA A 41 -17.79 42.76 -14.21
C ALA A 41 -16.58 43.63 -14.58
N GLY A 42 -15.94 44.30 -13.60
CA GLY A 42 -14.66 45.00 -13.80
C GLY A 42 -13.47 44.06 -14.01
N TRP A 43 -13.54 42.84 -13.47
CA TRP A 43 -12.52 41.80 -13.59
C TRP A 43 -12.57 41.06 -14.94
N ILE A 44 -13.78 40.82 -15.48
CA ILE A 44 -13.97 40.11 -16.76
C ILE A 44 -13.54 40.96 -17.97
N PHE A 45 -13.51 42.30 -17.88
CA PHE A 45 -13.28 43.17 -19.04
C PHE A 45 -12.09 44.14 -18.92
N GLY A 46 -11.23 44.04 -17.91
CA GLY A 46 -10.43 45.20 -17.46
C GLY A 46 -8.90 45.14 -17.34
N GLY A 47 -8.22 43.98 -17.38
CA GLY A 47 -6.73 43.94 -17.43
C GLY A 47 -5.94 44.75 -16.36
N TRP A 48 -6.39 44.82 -15.10
CA TRP A 48 -5.68 45.54 -14.03
C TRP A 48 -4.55 44.70 -13.37
N PRO A 49 -3.42 45.30 -12.91
CA PRO A 49 -2.36 44.58 -12.19
C PRO A 49 -2.77 44.20 -10.76
N ARG A 50 -2.34 43.01 -10.31
CA ARG A 50 -2.69 42.40 -9.00
C ARG A 50 -2.01 43.13 -7.82
N ILE A 51 -2.77 43.84 -6.99
CA ILE A 51 -2.28 44.54 -5.77
C ILE A 51 -2.81 43.89 -4.46
N PHE A 52 -3.58 42.80 -4.53
CA PHE A 52 -4.03 42.08 -3.33
C PHE A 52 -3.80 40.58 -3.45
N ASP A 53 -2.99 40.03 -2.54
CA ASP A 53 -2.95 38.60 -2.26
C ASP A 53 -4.18 38.21 -1.44
N PHE A 54 -4.97 37.28 -1.97
CA PHE A 54 -6.13 36.72 -1.29
C PHE A 54 -5.70 35.75 -0.16
N PRO A 55 -6.55 35.50 0.85
CA PRO A 55 -6.28 34.50 1.87
C PRO A 55 -6.11 33.08 1.27
N PRO A 56 -5.22 32.24 1.82
CA PRO A 56 -4.87 30.92 1.27
C PRO A 56 -6.06 29.98 0.99
N GLY A 57 -7.14 30.10 1.77
CA GLY A 57 -8.33 29.26 1.64
C GLY A 57 -9.22 29.53 0.40
N LEU A 58 -8.96 30.61 -0.36
CA LEU A 58 -9.70 30.93 -1.60
C LEU A 58 -8.86 30.75 -2.88
N GLN A 59 -7.62 30.25 -2.77
CA GLN A 59 -6.79 29.84 -3.92
C GLN A 59 -6.98 28.35 -4.29
N GLN A 60 -8.12 27.74 -3.92
CA GLN A 60 -8.40 26.35 -4.26
C GLN A 60 -8.69 26.22 -5.77
N ALA A 61 -7.75 25.57 -6.47
CA ALA A 61 -7.93 24.78 -7.69
C ALA A 61 -8.96 25.32 -8.69
N ARG A 62 -8.67 26.48 -9.27
CA ARG A 62 -9.01 26.68 -10.67
C ARG A 62 -7.75 26.33 -11.43
N ALA A 63 -7.82 25.38 -12.35
CA ALA A 63 -6.80 25.31 -13.38
C ALA A 63 -6.69 26.73 -14.00
N ALA A 64 -5.48 27.10 -14.37
CA ALA A 64 -5.21 28.38 -14.99
C ALA A 64 -4.71 28.10 -16.40
N PHE A 65 -5.23 28.84 -17.38
CA PHE A 65 -4.69 28.84 -18.74
C PHE A 65 -3.17 29.01 -18.71
N PRO A 66 -2.40 28.34 -19.61
CA PRO A 66 -0.97 28.57 -19.74
C PRO A 66 -0.64 30.06 -19.83
N GLN A 67 0.19 30.57 -18.90
CA GLN A 67 0.50 31.99 -18.84
C GLN A 67 1.78 32.30 -19.62
N VAL A 68 1.69 33.27 -20.53
CA VAL A 68 2.85 33.77 -21.26
C VAL A 68 3.60 34.81 -20.41
N ALA A 69 4.76 34.42 -19.89
CA ALA A 69 5.61 35.25 -19.05
C ALA A 69 6.32 36.37 -19.83
N SER A 70 6.73 36.10 -21.07
CA SER A 70 7.40 37.09 -21.93
C SER A 70 7.36 36.70 -23.41
N LEU A 71 7.55 37.69 -24.30
CA LEU A 71 7.77 37.50 -25.72
C LEU A 71 9.05 38.26 -26.12
N THR A 72 10.01 37.54 -26.73
CA THR A 72 11.32 38.10 -27.14
C THR A 72 11.43 38.13 -28.67
N PRO A 73 11.32 39.31 -29.32
CA PRO A 73 11.48 39.43 -30.76
C PRO A 73 12.95 39.55 -31.17
N SER A 74 13.33 38.94 -32.30
CA SER A 74 14.64 39.05 -32.93
C SER A 74 14.51 39.30 -34.43
N THR A 75 15.44 40.07 -35.01
CA THR A 75 15.40 40.47 -36.42
C THR A 75 16.80 40.36 -37.04
N PHE A 76 16.87 39.89 -38.28
CA PHE A 76 18.13 39.61 -38.97
C PHE A 76 18.05 40.02 -40.44
N ALA A 77 19.12 40.63 -40.95
CA ALA A 77 19.29 40.90 -42.37
C ALA A 77 19.62 39.59 -43.13
N SER A 78 19.69 39.65 -44.46
CA SER A 78 20.01 38.48 -45.27
C SER A 78 21.34 37.80 -44.86
N GLY A 79 21.28 36.49 -44.62
CA GLY A 79 22.44 35.65 -44.31
C GLY A 79 22.07 34.21 -43.96
N LEU A 80 23.07 33.40 -43.60
CA LEU A 80 22.89 31.97 -43.24
C LEU A 80 22.70 31.72 -41.74
N SER A 81 23.12 32.66 -40.89
CA SER A 81 23.13 32.50 -39.43
C SER A 81 22.28 33.57 -38.76
N HIS A 82 21.37 33.11 -37.88
CA HIS A 82 20.33 33.90 -37.24
C HIS A 82 20.31 33.59 -35.74
N ASN A 83 21.16 34.30 -34.97
CA ASN A 83 21.29 34.14 -33.51
C ASN A 83 20.10 34.74 -32.76
N VAL A 84 18.98 34.01 -32.70
CA VAL A 84 17.73 34.40 -32.04
C VAL A 84 17.97 34.57 -30.54
N ALA A 85 17.59 35.73 -30.00
CA ALA A 85 17.70 36.02 -28.57
C ALA A 85 16.64 35.26 -27.77
N MET A 86 17.08 34.63 -26.69
CA MET A 86 16.22 33.97 -25.72
C MET A 86 15.68 34.96 -24.68
N PRO A 87 14.56 34.65 -24.01
CA PRO A 87 14.04 35.46 -22.91
C PRO A 87 15.11 35.74 -21.85
N ALA A 88 15.08 36.94 -21.26
CA ALA A 88 16.11 37.39 -20.31
C ALA A 88 16.26 36.47 -19.08
N THR A 89 15.19 35.75 -18.72
CA THR A 89 15.21 34.69 -17.72
C THR A 89 14.40 33.51 -18.25
N VAL A 90 14.89 32.30 -18.02
CA VAL A 90 14.24 31.03 -18.36
C VAL A 90 14.54 30.07 -17.22
N ALA A 91 13.52 29.40 -16.68
CA ALA A 91 13.68 28.34 -15.68
C ALA A 91 13.59 26.97 -16.37
N ALA A 92 14.17 25.95 -15.75
CA ALA A 92 13.98 24.58 -16.21
C ALA A 92 12.50 24.20 -16.18
N GLY A 93 12.01 23.52 -17.22
CA GLY A 93 10.59 23.15 -17.37
C GLY A 93 9.72 24.22 -18.03
N ASP A 94 10.22 25.44 -18.28
CA ASP A 94 9.45 26.45 -19.03
C ASP A 94 9.33 26.04 -20.50
N LEU A 95 8.16 26.24 -21.12
CA LEU A 95 8.01 26.06 -22.55
C LEU A 95 8.51 27.32 -23.28
N LEU A 96 9.50 27.13 -24.16
CA LEU A 96 9.91 28.12 -25.15
C LEU A 96 9.29 27.78 -26.50
N LEU A 97 8.41 28.64 -27.02
CA LEU A 97 7.80 28.49 -28.34
C LEU A 97 8.33 29.57 -29.29
N LEU A 98 9.06 29.15 -30.32
CA LEU A 98 9.57 30.03 -31.36
C LEU A 98 8.63 30.07 -32.57
N LEU A 99 8.31 31.29 -33.00
CA LEU A 99 7.73 31.59 -34.29
C LEU A 99 8.79 32.25 -35.17
N LEU A 100 9.15 31.63 -36.30
CA LEU A 100 10.22 32.11 -37.17
C LEU A 100 9.76 32.24 -38.62
N THR A 101 10.04 33.39 -39.24
CA THR A 101 9.76 33.71 -40.65
C THR A 101 11.07 33.99 -41.40
N ASN A 102 11.25 33.41 -42.60
CA ASN A 102 12.34 33.75 -43.51
C ASN A 102 11.83 34.12 -44.94
N ASP A 103 12.46 35.10 -45.60
CA ASP A 103 12.03 35.76 -46.87
C ASP A 103 12.20 34.92 -48.16
N GLY A 104 12.06 33.62 -48.02
CA GLY A 104 12.20 32.67 -49.11
C GLY A 104 11.81 31.28 -48.66
N SER A 105 12.21 30.27 -49.42
CA SER A 105 11.81 28.88 -49.14
C SER A 105 12.92 28.03 -48.55
N ALA A 106 14.08 28.63 -48.24
CA ALA A 106 15.19 27.94 -47.58
C ALA A 106 14.69 27.22 -46.32
N THR A 107 15.18 26.00 -46.10
CA THR A 107 14.85 25.24 -44.90
C THR A 107 15.62 25.81 -43.72
N VAL A 108 15.01 25.75 -42.55
CA VAL A 108 15.65 26.10 -41.28
C VAL A 108 16.17 24.80 -40.67
N THR A 109 17.46 24.72 -40.39
CA THR A 109 18.05 23.51 -39.79
C THR A 109 18.10 23.63 -38.27
N ASP A 110 18.26 22.49 -37.60
CA ASP A 110 18.45 22.38 -36.15
C ASP A 110 19.44 23.45 -35.65
N PRO A 111 19.08 24.29 -34.65
CA PRO A 111 19.71 25.60 -34.44
C PRO A 111 21.14 25.58 -33.88
N ASP A 112 21.65 24.42 -33.50
CA ASP A 112 23.01 24.26 -32.99
C ASP A 112 23.58 22.85 -33.19
N GLY A 113 22.79 21.91 -33.73
CA GLY A 113 23.19 20.50 -33.80
C GLY A 113 23.43 19.86 -32.42
N ALA A 114 23.01 20.51 -31.33
CA ALA A 114 23.17 20.07 -29.94
C ALA A 114 21.88 19.49 -29.34
N GLY A 115 20.76 19.57 -30.07
CA GLY A 115 19.48 19.02 -29.66
C GLY A 115 18.76 19.86 -28.59
N GLY A 116 17.45 19.62 -28.47
CA GLY A 116 16.59 20.24 -27.45
C GLY A 116 15.53 21.18 -28.00
N TRP A 117 15.60 21.60 -29.26
CA TRP A 117 14.47 22.22 -29.96
C TRP A 117 13.78 21.20 -30.87
N THR A 118 12.46 21.11 -30.76
CA THR A 118 11.61 20.25 -31.56
C THR A 118 10.93 21.07 -32.64
N GLU A 119 11.10 20.72 -33.92
CA GLU A 119 10.31 21.31 -35.01
C GLU A 119 8.86 20.83 -34.88
N ILE A 120 7.93 21.73 -34.55
CA ILE A 120 6.50 21.42 -34.45
C ILE A 120 5.89 21.40 -35.85
N ALA A 121 6.23 22.40 -36.67
CA ALA A 121 5.83 22.46 -38.06
C ALA A 121 6.62 23.52 -38.84
N THR A 122 6.79 23.29 -40.14
CA THR A 122 7.28 24.28 -41.09
C THR A 122 6.44 24.28 -42.35
N VAL A 123 6.17 25.47 -42.91
CA VAL A 123 5.47 25.60 -44.18
C VAL A 123 6.07 26.72 -45.02
N ALA A 124 6.38 26.40 -46.27
CA ALA A 124 6.76 27.38 -47.29
C ALA A 124 5.54 27.81 -48.08
N ARG A 125 5.35 29.11 -48.23
CA ARG A 125 4.37 29.70 -49.14
C ARG A 125 5.06 29.99 -50.47
N SER A 126 5.07 28.97 -51.33
CA SER A 126 5.84 28.96 -52.58
C SER A 126 7.32 29.33 -52.29
N THR A 127 7.96 30.07 -53.19
CA THR A 127 9.35 30.54 -53.06
C THR A 127 9.47 31.89 -52.33
N PHE A 128 8.38 32.43 -51.79
CA PHE A 128 8.35 33.80 -51.25
C PHE A 128 8.72 33.89 -49.76
N VAL A 129 8.23 32.95 -48.96
CA VAL A 129 8.42 33.00 -47.50
C VAL A 129 8.21 31.61 -46.91
N ARG A 130 8.91 31.32 -45.82
CA ARG A 130 8.66 30.16 -44.97
C ARG A 130 8.41 30.61 -43.54
N GLY A 131 7.44 29.96 -42.91
CA GLY A 131 7.14 30.08 -41.50
C GLY A 131 7.41 28.75 -40.80
N SER A 132 8.04 28.78 -39.64
CA SER A 132 8.29 27.60 -38.82
C SER A 132 7.92 27.86 -37.37
N VAL A 133 7.43 26.81 -36.70
CA VAL A 133 7.10 26.79 -35.27
C VAL A 133 7.99 25.73 -34.61
N TRP A 134 8.73 26.14 -33.59
CA TRP A 134 9.61 25.26 -32.81
C TRP A 134 9.27 25.35 -31.34
N ALA A 135 9.45 24.27 -30.60
CA ALA A 135 9.24 24.24 -29.15
C ALA A 135 10.44 23.64 -28.43
N LYS A 136 10.71 24.11 -27.22
CA LYS A 136 11.70 23.54 -26.31
C LYS A 136 11.14 23.49 -24.90
N ASP A 137 11.29 22.34 -24.26
CA ASP A 137 11.21 22.19 -22.81
C ASP A 137 12.55 22.66 -22.24
N ALA A 138 12.54 23.82 -21.60
CA ALA A 138 13.76 24.51 -21.23
C ALA A 138 14.54 23.74 -20.16
N VAL A 139 15.87 23.72 -20.26
CA VAL A 139 16.73 23.12 -19.24
C VAL A 139 17.23 24.15 -18.21
N GLY A 140 16.91 25.44 -18.43
CA GLY A 140 17.16 26.54 -17.49
C GLY A 140 18.47 27.30 -17.72
N ASP A 141 19.21 26.97 -18.78
CA ASP A 141 20.44 27.67 -19.17
C ASP A 141 20.25 28.64 -20.35
N GLU A 142 19.03 28.70 -20.91
CA GLU A 142 18.73 29.50 -22.09
C GLU A 142 18.61 31.00 -21.78
N GLY A 143 18.40 31.38 -20.53
CA GLY A 143 18.11 32.75 -20.10
C GLY A 143 19.16 33.77 -20.56
N GLY A 144 18.75 34.76 -21.37
CA GLY A 144 19.61 35.83 -21.87
C GLY A 144 20.66 35.42 -22.91
N THR A 145 20.56 34.19 -23.44
CA THR A 145 21.47 33.66 -24.47
C THR A 145 20.93 33.90 -25.88
N THR A 146 21.65 33.40 -26.90
CA THR A 146 21.15 33.35 -28.28
C THR A 146 21.36 31.97 -28.89
N VAL A 147 20.46 31.56 -29.77
CA VAL A 147 20.50 30.26 -30.47
C VAL A 147 20.41 30.48 -31.99
N ASN A 148 21.20 29.76 -32.78
CA ASN A 148 21.38 30.03 -34.22
C ASN A 148 20.42 29.25 -35.13
N PHE A 149 19.28 29.82 -35.51
CA PHE A 149 18.36 29.16 -36.45
C PHE A 149 18.84 29.32 -37.90
N ALA A 150 19.78 28.49 -38.34
CA ALA A 150 20.43 28.63 -39.64
C ALA A 150 19.50 28.30 -40.82
N THR A 151 19.61 29.08 -41.89
CA THR A 151 18.87 28.85 -43.16
C THR A 151 19.76 28.19 -44.20
N SER A 152 19.19 27.33 -45.05
CA SER A 152 19.92 26.62 -46.11
C SER A 152 20.39 27.51 -47.28
N ALA A 153 20.00 28.78 -47.29
CA ALA A 153 20.41 29.82 -48.22
C ALA A 153 20.36 31.18 -47.51
N ASP A 154 20.97 32.21 -48.11
CA ASP A 154 20.93 33.57 -47.57
C ASP A 154 19.50 34.09 -47.53
N GLU A 155 18.97 34.32 -46.32
CA GLU A 155 17.60 34.74 -46.09
C GLU A 155 17.54 35.84 -45.04
N ALA A 156 16.60 36.77 -45.21
CA ALA A 156 16.23 37.71 -44.15
C ALA A 156 15.27 37.04 -43.17
N VAL A 157 15.44 37.25 -41.86
CA VAL A 157 14.67 36.53 -40.82
C VAL A 157 14.01 37.47 -39.79
N ALA A 158 12.81 37.10 -39.36
CA ALA A 158 12.12 37.66 -38.21
C ALA A 158 11.67 36.52 -37.28
N ALA A 159 11.92 36.65 -35.98
CA ALA A 159 11.67 35.61 -34.99
C ALA A 159 11.01 36.17 -33.71
N GLN A 160 10.18 35.37 -33.05
CA GLN A 160 9.56 35.68 -31.76
C GLN A 160 9.59 34.45 -30.86
N VAL A 161 10.14 34.57 -29.65
CA VAL A 161 10.15 33.49 -28.65
C VAL A 161 9.16 33.80 -27.53
N TYR A 162 8.12 33.00 -27.41
CA TYR A 162 7.20 32.98 -26.27
C TYR A 162 7.79 32.13 -25.14
N ARG A 163 7.69 32.62 -23.90
CA ARG A 163 7.99 31.86 -22.69
C ARG A 163 6.71 31.59 -21.93
N ILE A 164 6.41 30.33 -21.67
CA ILE A 164 5.27 29.88 -20.86
C ILE A 164 5.83 29.18 -19.61
N LEU A 165 5.30 29.50 -18.44
CA LEU A 165 5.85 29.02 -17.16
C LEU A 165 5.60 27.52 -16.97
N ALA A 166 6.61 26.81 -16.44
CA ALA A 166 6.55 25.38 -16.15
C ALA A 166 5.28 24.93 -15.40
N ALA A 167 4.81 25.73 -14.45
CA ALA A 167 3.65 25.41 -13.62
C ALA A 167 2.30 25.48 -14.36
N ASP A 168 2.25 26.12 -15.53
CA ASP A 168 1.00 26.47 -16.20
C ASP A 168 0.76 25.68 -17.49
N TRP A 169 1.71 24.85 -17.94
CA TRP A 169 1.58 24.03 -19.15
C TRP A 169 1.84 22.55 -18.87
N TYR A 170 1.46 21.69 -19.81
CA TYR A 170 1.42 20.24 -19.64
C TYR A 170 2.77 19.57 -19.27
N GLY A 171 3.91 20.19 -19.60
CA GLY A 171 5.23 19.67 -19.27
C GLY A 171 5.82 18.67 -20.28
N ASP A 172 5.10 18.37 -21.36
CA ASP A 172 5.60 17.59 -22.50
C ASP A 172 5.19 18.23 -23.82
N ILE A 173 6.10 18.27 -24.80
CA ILE A 173 5.87 18.94 -26.09
C ILE A 173 4.89 18.16 -26.98
N ALA A 174 5.00 16.83 -27.04
CA ALA A 174 4.24 16.01 -27.97
C ALA A 174 2.74 16.04 -27.66
N ASP A 175 2.39 16.00 -26.38
CA ASP A 175 1.01 16.02 -25.89
C ASP A 175 0.57 17.41 -25.40
N GLY A 176 1.50 18.37 -25.29
CA GLY A 176 1.24 19.72 -24.77
C GLY A 176 1.18 20.83 -25.81
N VAL A 177 1.70 20.62 -27.03
CA VAL A 177 1.68 21.62 -28.12
C VAL A 177 1.08 21.03 -29.39
N ASN A 178 0.06 21.68 -29.93
CA ASN A 178 -0.58 21.26 -31.18
C ASN A 178 -0.67 22.42 -32.17
N GLN A 179 -0.69 22.15 -33.48
CA GLN A 179 -0.80 23.22 -34.49
C GLN A 179 -1.63 22.82 -35.71
N ALA A 180 -2.18 23.83 -36.37
CA ALA A 180 -2.68 23.75 -37.74
C ALA A 180 -2.07 24.91 -38.57
N ASN A 181 -1.81 24.70 -39.85
CA ASN A 181 -1.28 25.73 -40.75
C ASN A 181 -2.03 25.78 -42.09
N SER A 182 -2.02 26.95 -42.74
CA SER A 182 -2.83 27.22 -43.93
C SER A 182 -2.38 26.50 -45.22
N GLY A 183 -1.32 25.69 -45.18
CA GLY A 183 -0.74 25.00 -46.34
C GLY A 183 0.02 25.91 -47.33
N GLY A 184 0.81 25.30 -48.23
CA GLY A 184 1.84 25.99 -49.04
C GLY A 184 1.43 26.63 -50.38
N GLY A 185 0.14 26.81 -50.68
CA GLY A 185 -0.31 27.12 -52.05
C GLY A 185 -1.09 28.43 -52.28
N ALA A 186 -1.61 29.08 -51.23
CA ALA A 186 -2.48 30.26 -51.37
C ALA A 186 -2.13 31.37 -50.37
N ASN A 187 -2.47 32.61 -50.74
CA ASN A 187 -2.38 33.73 -49.82
C ASN A 187 -3.46 33.64 -48.76
N SER A 188 -3.07 33.24 -47.55
CA SER A 188 -3.97 33.22 -46.40
C SER A 188 -3.56 34.29 -45.39
N LEU A 189 -4.54 35.06 -44.99
CA LEU A 189 -4.49 35.89 -43.79
C LEU A 189 -5.28 35.27 -42.64
N ASP A 190 -5.98 34.16 -42.91
CA ASP A 190 -6.86 33.49 -41.98
C ASP A 190 -6.17 32.25 -41.41
N PRO A 191 -5.81 32.21 -40.12
CA PRO A 191 -5.32 31.01 -39.45
C PRO A 191 -6.35 29.88 -39.55
N PRO A 192 -5.93 28.65 -39.83
CA PRO A 192 -6.87 27.53 -39.92
C PRO A 192 -7.45 27.18 -38.54
N SER A 193 -8.66 26.64 -38.52
CA SER A 193 -9.23 26.06 -37.30
C SER A 193 -8.40 24.86 -36.80
N LEU A 194 -8.28 24.73 -35.47
CA LEU A 194 -7.52 23.68 -34.80
C LEU A 194 -8.37 22.96 -33.76
N SER A 195 -8.34 21.63 -33.77
CA SER A 195 -8.96 20.75 -32.76
C SER A 195 -7.90 19.82 -32.16
N PRO A 196 -7.27 20.19 -31.04
CA PRO A 196 -6.25 19.37 -30.39
C PRO A 196 -6.80 18.02 -29.91
N ALA A 197 -5.94 17.01 -29.83
CA ALA A 197 -6.34 15.65 -29.43
C ALA A 197 -6.86 15.55 -27.99
N TRP A 198 -6.48 16.49 -27.12
CA TRP A 198 -6.94 16.54 -25.72
C TRP A 198 -8.38 17.08 -25.55
N GLY A 199 -9.03 17.53 -26.62
CA GLY A 199 -10.42 18.00 -26.54
C GLY A 199 -10.56 19.35 -25.82
N SER A 200 -11.67 19.54 -25.10
CA SER A 200 -11.94 20.79 -24.38
C SER A 200 -11.10 20.87 -23.11
N ASP A 201 -10.24 21.87 -23.04
CA ASP A 201 -9.37 22.15 -21.90
C ASP A 201 -9.04 23.65 -21.88
N GLU A 202 -8.53 24.18 -20.76
CA GLU A 202 -8.17 25.60 -20.57
C GLU A 202 -6.92 25.98 -21.39
N THR A 203 -7.10 26.03 -22.70
CA THR A 203 -6.02 26.11 -23.70
C THR A 203 -5.59 27.56 -23.96
N LEU A 204 -4.28 27.78 -24.06
CA LEU A 204 -3.71 29.01 -24.63
C LEU A 204 -3.57 28.85 -26.15
N TRP A 205 -4.23 29.72 -26.90
CA TRP A 205 -4.22 29.76 -28.36
C TRP A 205 -3.32 30.87 -28.87
N ILE A 206 -2.48 30.58 -29.86
CA ILE A 206 -1.61 31.54 -30.54
C ILE A 206 -1.93 31.54 -32.03
N ALA A 207 -2.33 32.68 -32.55
CA ALA A 207 -2.44 32.92 -33.99
C ALA A 207 -1.13 33.52 -34.49
N TYR A 208 -0.57 32.96 -35.56
CA TYR A 208 0.71 33.38 -36.13
C TYR A 208 0.60 33.58 -37.64
N LEU A 209 0.99 34.74 -38.13
CA LEU A 209 1.11 35.10 -39.53
C LEU A 209 2.58 35.31 -39.90
N PHE A 210 2.99 34.72 -41.02
CA PHE A 210 4.31 34.93 -41.62
C PHE A 210 4.17 35.44 -43.04
N LYS A 211 5.00 36.41 -43.45
CA LYS A 211 4.89 37.02 -44.77
C LYS A 211 6.21 37.51 -45.39
N SER A 212 6.25 37.49 -46.73
CA SER A 212 7.27 38.10 -47.58
C SER A 212 6.98 39.60 -47.81
N SER A 213 7.09 40.42 -46.76
CA SER A 213 6.98 41.89 -46.82
C SER A 213 7.47 42.53 -45.53
N THR A 214 7.99 43.77 -45.62
CA THR A 214 8.28 44.63 -44.46
C THR A 214 7.12 45.56 -44.07
N SER A 215 6.03 45.58 -44.84
CA SER A 215 4.83 46.37 -44.51
C SER A 215 4.27 45.93 -43.16
N ALA A 216 3.78 46.86 -42.33
CA ALA A 216 3.21 46.51 -41.03
C ALA A 216 1.95 45.64 -41.14
N VAL A 217 1.73 44.76 -40.16
CA VAL A 217 0.42 44.12 -39.90
C VAL A 217 -0.43 45.12 -39.09
N THR A 218 -1.62 45.45 -39.60
CA THR A 218 -2.47 46.53 -39.06
C THR A 218 -3.70 46.03 -38.30
N GLY A 219 -3.96 44.73 -38.30
CA GLY A 219 -5.04 44.11 -37.54
C GLY A 219 -4.76 42.64 -37.23
N TYR A 220 -5.24 42.20 -36.07
CA TYR A 220 -5.10 40.84 -35.54
C TYR A 220 -6.49 40.17 -35.46
N PRO A 221 -6.55 38.84 -35.34
CA PRO A 221 -7.81 38.11 -35.22
C PRO A 221 -8.71 38.65 -34.10
N ALA A 222 -10.02 38.65 -34.32
CA ALA A 222 -10.95 39.24 -33.37
C ALA A 222 -10.94 38.46 -32.04
N SER A 223 -10.86 39.17 -30.91
CA SER A 223 -10.75 38.60 -29.55
C SER A 223 -9.37 38.03 -29.16
N TYR A 224 -8.36 38.16 -30.03
CA TYR A 224 -6.97 37.92 -29.68
C TYR A 224 -6.33 39.20 -29.13
N THR A 225 -5.47 39.07 -28.14
CA THR A 225 -4.77 40.18 -27.47
C THR A 225 -3.26 40.12 -27.73
N ASP A 226 -2.55 41.15 -27.29
CA ASP A 226 -1.08 41.20 -27.29
C ASP A 226 -0.43 41.01 -28.67
N GLY A 227 -1.09 41.56 -29.70
CA GLY A 227 -0.62 41.51 -31.08
C GLY A 227 0.78 42.11 -31.24
N THR A 228 1.72 41.30 -31.73
CA THR A 228 3.13 41.68 -31.90
C THR A 228 3.57 41.50 -33.34
N ASN A 229 4.14 42.55 -33.96
CA ASN A 229 4.68 42.53 -35.32
C ASN A 229 6.21 42.69 -35.29
N THR A 230 6.93 41.69 -35.77
CA THR A 230 8.39 41.66 -35.86
C THR A 230 8.80 41.54 -37.32
N THR A 231 9.55 42.51 -37.81
CA THR A 231 9.99 42.59 -39.21
C THR A 231 11.52 42.52 -39.26
N THR A 232 12.07 41.85 -40.27
CA THR A 232 13.50 41.76 -40.53
C THR A 232 14.20 43.13 -40.48
N SER A 233 15.49 43.12 -40.14
CA SER A 233 16.36 44.30 -40.23
C SER A 233 16.90 44.56 -41.65
N ASP A 234 16.53 43.74 -42.64
CA ASP A 234 16.92 43.95 -44.05
C ASP A 234 16.14 45.11 -44.69
N ALA A 235 16.82 45.92 -45.49
CA ALA A 235 16.21 47.07 -46.18
C ALA A 235 15.57 46.70 -47.54
N THR A 236 15.85 45.51 -48.05
CA THR A 236 15.51 45.08 -49.42
C THR A 236 14.75 43.76 -49.49
N SER A 237 15.02 42.84 -48.58
CA SER A 237 14.31 41.56 -48.38
C SER A 237 13.28 41.69 -47.26
N GLY A 238 12.12 41.03 -47.38
CA GLY A 238 11.00 41.25 -46.46
C GLY A 238 10.54 40.01 -45.72
N ALA A 239 11.06 39.69 -44.54
CA ALA A 239 10.45 38.71 -43.63
C ALA A 239 9.71 39.41 -42.47
N THR A 240 8.45 39.07 -42.23
CA THR A 240 7.70 39.52 -41.05
C THR A 240 7.02 38.35 -40.35
N ALA A 241 7.20 38.25 -39.03
CA ALA A 241 6.46 37.41 -38.11
C ALA A 241 5.47 38.28 -37.32
N ALA A 242 4.19 37.94 -37.33
CA ALA A 242 3.18 38.63 -36.53
C ALA A 242 2.31 37.62 -35.78
N SER A 243 2.09 37.83 -34.49
CA SER A 243 1.33 36.90 -33.67
C SER A 243 0.38 37.62 -32.71
N ALA A 244 -0.65 36.91 -32.25
CA ALA A 244 -1.50 37.33 -31.14
C ALA A 244 -1.96 36.09 -30.36
N ARG A 245 -2.47 36.27 -29.14
CA ARG A 245 -2.84 35.15 -28.25
C ARG A 245 -4.25 35.28 -27.69
N ARG A 246 -4.83 34.15 -27.25
CA ARG A 246 -6.15 34.06 -26.62
C ARG A 246 -6.21 32.91 -25.62
N GLU A 247 -6.78 33.15 -24.46
CA GLU A 247 -7.10 32.12 -23.45
C GLU A 247 -8.57 31.70 -23.64
N LEU A 248 -8.84 30.42 -23.94
CA LEU A 248 -10.21 29.94 -24.16
C LEU A 248 -10.33 28.42 -23.94
N GLU A 249 -11.29 28.01 -23.11
CA GLU A 249 -11.68 26.60 -22.95
C GLU A 249 -12.65 26.20 -24.07
N THR A 250 -12.15 25.43 -25.03
CA THR A 250 -12.93 24.88 -26.14
C THR A 250 -12.21 23.69 -26.74
N ALA A 251 -12.94 22.73 -27.31
CA ALA A 251 -12.35 21.61 -28.04
C ALA A 251 -11.81 22.03 -29.43
N THR A 252 -12.31 23.13 -29.98
CA THR A 252 -11.95 23.63 -31.30
C THR A 252 -11.95 25.15 -31.31
N GLU A 253 -10.92 25.76 -31.89
CA GLU A 253 -10.83 27.21 -32.07
C GLU A 253 -10.60 27.56 -33.54
N ASP A 254 -11.23 28.65 -33.98
CA ASP A 254 -11.02 29.28 -35.29
C ASP A 254 -10.69 30.77 -35.04
N PRO A 255 -9.41 31.19 -35.18
CA PRO A 255 -9.00 32.53 -34.79
C PRO A 255 -9.66 33.66 -35.60
N GLY A 256 -9.90 33.44 -36.89
CA GLY A 256 -10.26 34.48 -37.85
C GLY A 256 -9.08 35.30 -38.38
N ALA A 257 -9.32 36.14 -39.39
CA ALA A 257 -8.25 36.72 -40.20
C ALA A 257 -7.46 37.89 -39.59
N PHE A 258 -6.16 37.92 -39.90
CA PHE A 258 -5.30 39.10 -39.78
C PHE A 258 -5.62 40.15 -40.87
N THR A 259 -5.22 41.41 -40.63
CA THR A 259 -5.23 42.48 -41.65
C THR A 259 -3.81 42.86 -42.02
N ALA A 260 -3.36 42.45 -43.20
CA ALA A 260 -2.01 42.73 -43.71
C ALA A 260 -1.96 42.72 -45.25
N GLY A 261 -0.96 43.40 -45.82
CA GLY A 261 -0.58 43.25 -47.24
C GLY A 261 0.65 42.36 -47.40
N GLY A 262 0.84 41.81 -48.61
CA GLY A 262 1.99 40.97 -48.97
C GLY A 262 1.69 39.47 -49.04
N SER A 263 2.65 38.71 -49.56
CA SER A 263 2.57 37.25 -49.67
C SER A 263 2.65 36.59 -48.29
N SER A 264 1.52 36.11 -47.76
CA SER A 264 1.39 35.62 -46.38
C SER A 264 0.80 34.19 -46.27
N ALA A 265 1.06 33.52 -45.15
CA ALA A 265 0.38 32.32 -44.69
C ALA A 265 0.37 32.30 -43.14
N THR A 266 -0.37 31.37 -42.55
CA THR A 266 -0.76 31.43 -41.12
C THR A 266 -0.72 30.08 -40.40
N PHE A 267 -0.60 30.14 -39.08
CA PHE A 267 -0.68 29.05 -38.12
C PHE A 267 -1.68 29.39 -37.00
N THR A 268 -2.32 28.35 -36.48
CA THR A 268 -2.97 28.32 -35.17
C THR A 268 -2.21 27.32 -34.31
N VAL A 269 -1.77 27.73 -33.12
CA VAL A 269 -1.03 26.88 -32.17
C VAL A 269 -1.80 26.82 -30.86
N ALA A 270 -1.92 25.64 -30.28
CA ALA A 270 -2.59 25.38 -29.01
C ALA A 270 -1.58 24.87 -27.98
N ILE A 271 -1.62 25.40 -26.77
CA ILE A 271 -0.80 24.99 -25.64
C ILE A 271 -1.73 24.49 -24.53
N ARG A 272 -1.51 23.25 -24.10
CA ARG A 272 -2.32 22.55 -23.09
C ARG A 272 -1.93 22.98 -21.66
N PRO A 273 -2.89 23.18 -20.74
CA PRO A 273 -2.60 23.50 -19.34
C PRO A 273 -1.89 22.37 -18.59
N SER A 274 -1.28 22.70 -17.44
CA SER A 274 -0.73 21.71 -16.52
C SER A 274 -1.82 20.76 -16.02
N ALA A 275 -1.48 19.48 -15.84
CA ALA A 275 -2.37 18.52 -15.19
C ALA A 275 -2.64 18.93 -13.73
N VAL A 276 -3.86 18.67 -13.25
CA VAL A 276 -4.20 18.86 -11.83
C VAL A 276 -3.42 17.85 -11.01
N ALA A 277 -2.56 18.31 -10.09
CA ALA A 277 -1.87 17.45 -9.16
C ALA A 277 -2.89 16.73 -8.26
N VAL A 278 -2.82 15.39 -8.22
CA VAL A 278 -3.62 14.54 -7.34
C VAL A 278 -2.74 13.96 -6.24
N PRO A 279 -3.29 13.62 -5.05
CA PRO A 279 -2.53 12.91 -4.03
C PRO A 279 -2.01 11.56 -4.52
N ASP A 280 -0.88 11.12 -3.98
CA ASP A 280 -0.33 9.78 -4.23
C ASP A 280 -1.26 8.69 -3.70
N ALA A 281 -1.06 7.46 -4.17
CA ALA A 281 -1.79 6.30 -3.67
C ALA A 281 -1.61 6.15 -2.15
N PRO A 282 -2.70 6.11 -1.36
CA PRO A 282 -2.60 6.03 0.08
C PRO A 282 -1.85 4.79 0.59
N THR A 283 -1.19 4.95 1.73
CA THR A 283 -0.65 3.86 2.53
C THR A 283 -1.64 3.49 3.61
N LEU A 284 -1.96 2.19 3.73
CA LEU A 284 -2.80 1.64 4.78
C LEU A 284 -1.93 1.07 5.90
N TYR A 285 -2.34 1.26 7.14
CA TYR A 285 -1.55 0.87 8.31
C TYR A 285 -2.28 -0.18 9.16
N PRO A 286 -1.56 -1.24 9.60
CA PRO A 286 -2.09 -2.26 10.52
C PRO A 286 -2.30 -1.74 11.94
N ASP A 287 -1.48 -0.79 12.40
CA ASP A 287 -1.40 -0.38 13.80
C ASP A 287 -2.35 0.77 14.18
N ASP A 288 -2.65 0.87 15.48
CA ASP A 288 -3.67 1.76 16.03
C ASP A 288 -3.17 3.20 16.28
N GLY A 289 -1.86 3.36 16.43
CA GLY A 289 -1.22 4.64 16.74
C GLY A 289 -1.51 5.14 18.16
N GLY A 290 -2.00 4.28 19.04
CA GLY A 290 -2.32 4.55 20.44
C GLY A 290 -3.61 5.32 20.70
N SER A 291 -4.66 5.21 19.86
CA SER A 291 -5.90 6.00 20.00
C SER A 291 -7.18 5.23 19.63
N ASN A 292 -7.93 4.79 20.66
CA ASN A 292 -9.32 4.26 20.68
C ASN A 292 -9.69 3.14 19.66
N GLN A 293 -8.67 2.55 19.02
CA GLN A 293 -8.51 1.20 18.43
C GLN A 293 -8.76 0.98 16.91
N ILE A 294 -7.67 0.67 16.20
CA ILE A 294 -7.60 -0.43 15.21
C ILE A 294 -6.31 -1.21 15.47
N ALA A 295 -6.34 -2.53 15.61
CA ALA A 295 -5.14 -3.31 15.33
C ALA A 295 -5.47 -4.42 14.33
N PHE A 296 -4.69 -4.50 13.25
CA PHE A 296 -4.53 -5.68 12.40
C PHE A 296 -3.06 -6.04 12.26
N ASN A 297 -2.77 -7.24 11.76
CA ASN A 297 -1.63 -8.09 12.12
C ASN A 297 -1.90 -8.97 13.36
N ASN A 298 -2.76 -9.98 13.16
CA ASN A 298 -3.08 -11.04 14.14
C ASN A 298 -3.90 -10.56 15.36
N THR A 299 -4.64 -9.46 15.25
CA THR A 299 -5.46 -8.90 16.33
C THR A 299 -6.89 -8.61 15.86
N ARG A 300 -7.82 -8.41 16.80
CA ARG A 300 -9.24 -8.12 16.50
C ARG A 300 -9.60 -6.67 16.84
N GLN A 301 -10.38 -6.04 15.97
CA GLN A 301 -11.04 -4.77 16.24
C GLN A 301 -12.45 -5.04 16.80
N ASN A 302 -12.70 -4.63 18.05
CA ASN A 302 -14.00 -4.81 18.70
C ASN A 302 -14.90 -3.58 18.48
N ASP A 303 -15.37 -3.40 17.24
CA ASP A 303 -16.28 -2.32 16.84
C ASP A 303 -17.38 -2.84 15.90
N ASN A 304 -18.53 -2.17 15.90
CA ASN A 304 -19.64 -2.45 15.00
C ASN A 304 -19.31 -2.11 13.54
N THR A 305 -18.45 -1.13 13.29
CA THR A 305 -17.99 -0.76 11.94
C THR A 305 -16.46 -0.79 11.85
N PRO A 306 -15.90 -1.25 10.72
CA PRO A 306 -14.45 -1.33 10.57
C PRO A 306 -13.86 0.09 10.50
N ILE A 307 -12.70 0.30 11.10
CA ILE A 307 -11.95 1.55 10.99
C ILE A 307 -10.73 1.22 10.11
N VAL A 308 -10.35 2.13 9.21
CA VAL A 308 -9.17 1.98 8.34
C VAL A 308 -8.20 3.12 8.64
N ARG A 309 -6.92 2.81 8.88
CA ARG A 309 -5.91 3.85 9.05
C ARG A 309 -5.15 4.10 7.76
N ALA A 310 -5.11 5.35 7.31
CA ALA A 310 -4.49 5.71 6.04
C ALA A 310 -3.70 7.02 6.09
N SER A 311 -2.67 7.13 5.23
CA SER A 311 -1.99 8.40 4.91
C SER A 311 -1.80 8.53 3.40
N ALA A 312 -1.73 9.76 2.88
CA ALA A 312 -1.34 10.03 1.50
C ALA A 312 -0.37 11.21 1.45
N THR A 313 0.54 11.22 0.47
CA THR A 313 1.45 12.32 0.20
C THR A 313 0.91 13.19 -0.93
N HIS A 314 1.12 14.49 -0.79
CA HIS A 314 0.77 15.50 -1.79
C HIS A 314 1.61 16.76 -1.57
N THR A 315 1.67 17.65 -2.57
CA THR A 315 2.43 18.92 -2.50
C THR A 315 1.78 19.95 -1.57
N ALA A 316 0.52 19.73 -1.18
CA ALA A 316 -0.25 20.55 -0.25
C ALA A 316 -1.29 19.70 0.50
N ASP A 317 -1.95 20.28 1.51
CA ASP A 317 -3.10 19.66 2.18
C ASP A 317 -4.19 19.28 1.17
N PHE A 318 -4.80 18.12 1.38
CA PHE A 318 -5.87 17.59 0.55
C PHE A 318 -7.15 17.44 1.38
N ASN A 319 -8.28 17.16 0.72
CA ASN A 319 -9.58 17.37 1.36
C ASN A 319 -10.49 16.14 1.37
N ARG A 320 -10.09 15.02 0.76
CA ARG A 320 -10.87 13.77 0.76
C ARG A 320 -9.98 12.54 0.90
N PHE A 321 -10.48 11.57 1.66
CA PHE A 321 -10.20 10.15 1.47
C PHE A 321 -11.47 9.45 1.02
N GLN A 322 -11.34 8.42 0.19
CA GLN A 322 -12.38 7.46 -0.11
C GLN A 322 -11.86 6.06 0.18
N VAL A 323 -12.63 5.29 0.96
CA VAL A 323 -12.34 3.91 1.31
C VAL A 323 -13.36 3.01 0.62
N GLU A 324 -12.91 1.89 0.09
CA GLU A 324 -13.73 0.84 -0.50
C GLU A 324 -13.50 -0.48 0.21
N PHE A 325 -14.59 -1.16 0.56
CA PHE A 325 -14.63 -2.57 0.96
C PHE A 325 -15.28 -3.37 -0.16
N ASN A 326 -14.64 -4.44 -0.61
CA ASN A 326 -15.09 -5.24 -1.75
C ASN A 326 -15.19 -6.72 -1.40
N THR A 327 -16.12 -7.44 -1.99
CA THR A 327 -16.30 -8.88 -1.74
C THR A 327 -15.27 -9.77 -2.46
N GLN A 328 -14.38 -9.21 -3.28
CA GLN A 328 -13.32 -9.92 -4.00
C GLN A 328 -11.99 -9.17 -3.92
N SER A 329 -10.88 -9.90 -3.85
CA SER A 329 -9.51 -9.35 -3.70
C SER A 329 -9.01 -8.62 -4.94
N ASP A 330 -9.53 -8.95 -6.12
CA ASP A 330 -9.27 -8.25 -7.38
C ASP A 330 -10.12 -6.97 -7.54
N PHE A 331 -10.96 -6.67 -6.55
CA PHE A 331 -11.93 -5.57 -6.56
C PHE A 331 -12.94 -5.62 -7.73
N GLY A 332 -13.17 -6.79 -8.33
CA GLY A 332 -14.21 -7.04 -9.35
C GLY A 332 -15.61 -7.31 -8.78
N GLY A 333 -15.70 -7.47 -7.45
CA GLY A 333 -16.91 -7.86 -6.73
C GLY A 333 -17.85 -6.69 -6.40
N THR A 334 -18.67 -6.88 -5.35
CA THR A 334 -19.57 -5.82 -4.87
C THR A 334 -18.78 -4.82 -4.04
N ALA A 335 -18.77 -3.56 -4.49
CA ALA A 335 -18.06 -2.46 -3.83
C ALA A 335 -18.97 -1.67 -2.87
N TYR A 336 -18.49 -1.48 -1.65
CA TYR A 336 -19.07 -0.60 -0.63
C TYR A 336 -18.08 0.55 -0.42
N THR A 337 -18.51 1.80 -0.65
CA THR A 337 -17.60 2.96 -0.58
C THR A 337 -18.09 4.01 0.38
N GLU A 338 -17.16 4.61 1.12
CA GLU A 338 -17.42 5.77 1.98
C GLU A 338 -16.37 6.85 1.73
N THR A 339 -16.82 8.10 1.68
CA THR A 339 -15.99 9.29 1.44
C THR A 339 -15.92 10.13 2.70
N PHE A 340 -14.70 10.37 3.17
CA PHE A 340 -14.41 11.13 4.38
C PHE A 340 -14.17 12.61 4.03
N SER A 341 -14.96 13.51 4.65
CA SER A 341 -14.96 14.94 4.33
C SER A 341 -15.58 15.83 5.42
N PRO A 342 -15.33 17.16 5.39
CA PRO A 342 -14.25 17.82 4.65
C PRO A 342 -12.95 17.79 5.48
N GLY A 343 -11.83 17.51 4.82
CA GLY A 343 -10.50 17.74 5.41
C GLY A 343 -10.32 19.21 5.85
N PRO A 344 -9.17 19.53 6.47
CA PRO A 344 -7.88 19.26 5.85
C PRO A 344 -7.23 17.96 6.32
N TYR A 345 -6.70 17.19 5.35
CA TYR A 345 -5.78 16.10 5.58
C TYR A 345 -4.37 16.56 5.19
N SER A 346 -3.44 16.47 6.12
CA SER A 346 -2.06 16.90 5.92
C SER A 346 -1.25 15.82 5.25
N SER A 347 -0.40 16.24 4.31
CA SER A 347 0.52 15.36 3.58
C SER A 347 1.35 14.49 4.53
N GLY A 348 1.35 13.18 4.28
CA GLY A 348 2.11 12.18 5.05
C GLY A 348 1.58 11.90 6.47
N THR A 349 0.48 12.53 6.89
CA THR A 349 -0.11 12.29 8.21
C THR A 349 -1.08 11.11 8.16
N GLN A 350 -1.03 10.26 9.18
CA GLN A 350 -1.90 9.09 9.31
C GLN A 350 -3.20 9.48 10.01
N TYR A 351 -4.33 8.98 9.50
CA TYR A 351 -5.66 9.26 10.01
C TYR A 351 -6.46 7.97 10.19
N ASN A 352 -7.17 7.85 11.31
CA ASN A 352 -8.13 6.77 11.54
C ASN A 352 -9.46 7.16 10.88
N LEU A 353 -9.82 6.43 9.83
CA LEU A 353 -11.03 6.61 9.04
C LEU A 353 -12.08 5.60 9.53
N GLN A 354 -12.81 5.96 10.58
CA GLN A 354 -13.90 5.13 11.12
C GLN A 354 -15.08 5.13 10.15
N THR A 355 -15.33 3.99 9.51
CA THR A 355 -16.52 3.86 8.67
C THR A 355 -17.76 4.02 9.52
N THR A 356 -18.82 4.53 8.92
CA THR A 356 -20.08 4.78 9.62
C THR A 356 -21.14 3.79 9.18
N GLY A 357 -22.28 3.75 9.89
CA GLY A 357 -23.42 2.91 9.52
C GLY A 357 -23.96 3.17 8.11
N THR A 358 -23.60 4.27 7.44
CA THR A 358 -23.98 4.52 6.05
C THR A 358 -23.27 3.63 5.03
N LEU A 359 -22.10 3.06 5.37
CA LEU A 359 -21.41 2.12 4.49
C LEU A 359 -22.24 0.84 4.25
N ALA A 360 -23.13 0.51 5.19
CA ALA A 360 -24.10 -0.59 5.10
C ALA A 360 -23.46 -1.96 4.75
N LEU A 361 -22.27 -2.21 5.29
CA LEU A 361 -21.60 -3.51 5.17
C LEU A 361 -22.47 -4.62 5.78
N PRO A 362 -22.74 -5.72 5.05
CA PRO A 362 -23.38 -6.89 5.63
C PRO A 362 -22.57 -7.47 6.79
N THR A 363 -23.23 -7.68 7.93
CA THR A 363 -22.63 -8.23 9.17
C THR A 363 -22.92 -9.73 9.31
N THR A 364 -22.71 -10.48 8.23
CA THR A 364 -22.84 -11.95 8.28
C THR A 364 -21.54 -12.56 8.78
N ASN A 365 -21.60 -13.44 9.78
CA ASN A 365 -20.41 -14.07 10.35
C ASN A 365 -19.60 -14.83 9.29
N GLY A 366 -18.28 -14.63 9.31
CA GLY A 366 -17.32 -15.29 8.41
C GLY A 366 -17.24 -14.68 7.01
N VAL A 367 -17.90 -13.54 6.76
CA VAL A 367 -17.77 -12.84 5.47
C VAL A 367 -16.55 -11.93 5.48
N THR A 368 -15.69 -12.11 4.48
CA THR A 368 -14.46 -11.35 4.23
C THR A 368 -14.68 -10.25 3.20
N TYR A 369 -14.10 -9.07 3.47
CA TYR A 369 -14.06 -7.93 2.57
C TYR A 369 -12.61 -7.48 2.35
N TYR A 370 -12.28 -7.07 1.13
CA TYR A 370 -10.97 -6.55 0.75
C TYR A 370 -11.01 -5.03 0.67
N VAL A 371 -10.01 -4.35 1.25
CA VAL A 371 -10.02 -2.90 1.44
C VAL A 371 -9.00 -2.19 0.55
N ARG A 372 -9.40 -1.02 0.05
CA ARG A 372 -8.48 -0.05 -0.56
C ARG A 372 -8.92 1.38 -0.27
N ALA A 373 -7.98 2.31 -0.33
CA ALA A 373 -8.24 3.75 -0.18
C ALA A 373 -7.63 4.56 -1.32
N ARG A 374 -8.21 5.73 -1.60
CA ARG A 374 -7.65 6.77 -2.50
C ARG A 374 -7.93 8.17 -1.95
N ALA A 375 -7.18 9.16 -2.39
CA ALA A 375 -7.31 10.54 -1.90
C ALA A 375 -7.52 11.55 -3.05
N SER A 376 -8.11 12.70 -2.71
CA SER A 376 -8.35 13.81 -3.66
C SER A 376 -8.08 15.16 -3.00
N ALA A 377 -7.50 16.07 -3.79
CA ALA A 377 -7.20 17.44 -3.41
C ALA A 377 -8.24 18.46 -3.94
N ASP A 378 -9.14 18.06 -4.83
CA ASP A 378 -10.04 18.96 -5.56
C ASP A 378 -11.54 18.70 -5.26
N GLY A 379 -11.83 18.21 -4.06
CA GLY A 379 -13.18 17.95 -3.60
C GLY A 379 -13.77 16.64 -4.13
N GLY A 380 -12.96 15.80 -4.76
CA GLY A 380 -13.35 14.50 -5.31
C GLY A 380 -13.65 14.51 -6.81
N THR A 381 -13.21 15.54 -7.54
CA THR A 381 -13.33 15.58 -9.01
C THR A 381 -12.28 14.67 -9.64
N ASN A 382 -11.03 14.78 -9.17
CA ASN A 382 -9.93 13.91 -9.53
C ASN A 382 -9.39 13.19 -8.28
N TYR A 383 -9.24 11.88 -8.38
CA TYR A 383 -8.63 11.06 -7.35
C TYR A 383 -7.29 10.51 -7.81
N GLY A 384 -6.37 10.37 -6.86
CA GLY A 384 -5.15 9.60 -7.06
C GLY A 384 -5.42 8.11 -7.27
N ALA A 385 -4.33 7.37 -7.48
CA ALA A 385 -4.37 5.92 -7.56
C ALA A 385 -4.88 5.29 -6.24
N TRP A 386 -5.38 4.06 -6.34
CA TRP A 386 -5.77 3.28 -5.16
C TRP A 386 -4.55 2.77 -4.39
N SER A 387 -4.71 2.55 -3.09
CA SER A 387 -3.67 2.04 -2.18
C SER A 387 -3.06 0.70 -2.60
N THR A 388 -3.76 -0.07 -3.44
CA THR A 388 -3.26 -1.32 -4.06
C THR A 388 -2.04 -1.12 -4.95
N ALA A 389 -1.72 0.13 -5.34
CA ALA A 389 -0.50 0.45 -6.06
C ALA A 389 0.75 0.39 -5.16
N ASN A 390 0.59 0.63 -3.85
CA ASN A 390 1.68 0.83 -2.91
C ASN A 390 1.70 -0.21 -1.77
N ASN A 391 0.63 -0.98 -1.58
CA ASN A 391 0.45 -1.85 -0.41
C ASN A 391 -0.20 -3.18 -0.79
N PRO A 392 0.03 -4.23 0.01
CA PRO A 392 -0.75 -5.46 -0.08
C PRO A 392 -2.24 -5.17 0.07
N VAL A 393 -3.07 -6.07 -0.45
CA VAL A 393 -4.52 -6.00 -0.28
C VAL A 393 -4.84 -6.40 1.15
N TRP A 394 -5.55 -5.54 1.89
CA TRP A 394 -5.95 -5.86 3.26
C TRP A 394 -7.33 -6.51 3.26
N SER A 395 -7.56 -7.46 4.17
CA SER A 395 -8.83 -8.14 4.32
C SER A 395 -9.44 -7.91 5.71
N PHE A 396 -10.77 -7.92 5.78
CA PHE A 396 -11.57 -7.68 6.97
C PHE A 396 -12.70 -8.71 7.01
N THR A 397 -12.67 -9.58 8.00
CA THR A 397 -13.72 -10.58 8.23
C THR A 397 -14.54 -10.24 9.45
N TYR A 398 -15.85 -10.32 9.29
CA TYR A 398 -16.80 -10.05 10.37
C TYR A 398 -17.09 -11.29 11.21
N THR A 399 -17.11 -11.15 12.54
CA THR A 399 -17.63 -12.17 13.46
C THR A 399 -18.33 -11.56 14.67
N SER A 400 -19.40 -12.20 15.14
CA SER A 400 -20.15 -11.83 16.35
C SER A 400 -20.22 -12.96 17.38
N THR A 401 -19.47 -14.05 17.14
CA THR A 401 -19.57 -15.30 17.92
C THR A 401 -19.04 -15.16 19.35
N ALA A 402 -18.28 -14.09 19.65
CA ALA A 402 -17.74 -13.78 20.98
C ALA A 402 -18.67 -12.90 21.84
N GLY A 403 -19.90 -12.61 21.38
CA GLY A 403 -20.86 -11.76 22.09
C GLY A 403 -20.82 -10.28 21.68
N ASP A 404 -19.65 -9.80 21.20
CA ASP A 404 -19.46 -8.47 20.61
C ASP A 404 -19.10 -8.55 19.12
N ALA A 405 -19.41 -7.50 18.36
CA ALA A 405 -19.09 -7.38 16.93
C ALA A 405 -17.57 -7.16 16.75
N ASN A 406 -16.93 -8.03 15.97
CA ASN A 406 -15.49 -7.99 15.75
C ASN A 406 -15.14 -8.04 14.26
N TRP A 407 -14.10 -7.30 13.90
CA TRP A 407 -13.43 -7.37 12.61
C TRP A 407 -12.00 -7.88 12.79
N PHE A 408 -11.52 -8.73 11.89
CA PHE A 408 -10.18 -9.31 11.95
C PHE A 408 -9.66 -9.62 10.55
N GLN A 409 -8.34 -9.55 10.36
CA GLN A 409 -7.71 -9.91 9.09
C GLN A 409 -7.68 -11.42 8.96
N THR A 410 -8.35 -11.96 7.94
CA THR A 410 -8.29 -13.37 7.57
C THR A 410 -8.03 -13.42 6.09
N THR A 411 -6.96 -14.08 5.69
CA THR A 411 -6.60 -14.50 4.32
C THR A 411 -5.09 -14.67 4.30
N ASP A 412 -4.55 -15.07 3.15
CA ASP A 412 -3.13 -15.28 2.93
C ASP A 412 -2.30 -14.04 3.36
N GLU A 413 -2.84 -12.84 3.14
CA GLU A 413 -2.19 -11.57 3.47
C GLU A 413 -2.01 -11.33 4.98
N GLN A 414 -2.69 -12.10 5.85
CA GLN A 414 -2.39 -12.10 7.30
C GLN A 414 -0.93 -12.49 7.54
N PHE A 415 -0.42 -13.43 6.76
CA PHE A 415 0.89 -14.03 6.94
C PHE A 415 2.02 -13.29 6.21
N ASP A 416 1.69 -12.44 5.23
CA ASP A 416 2.64 -11.64 4.45
C ASP A 416 3.49 -10.69 5.31
N THR A 417 2.96 -10.29 6.46
CA THR A 417 3.69 -9.44 7.41
C THR A 417 4.60 -10.23 8.35
N GLY A 418 4.45 -11.56 8.40
CA GLY A 418 5.25 -12.45 9.23
C GLY A 418 6.67 -12.67 8.72
N THR A 419 7.53 -13.18 9.60
CA THR A 419 8.84 -13.70 9.22
C THR A 419 8.71 -15.21 8.98
N LEU A 420 8.76 -15.62 7.71
CA LEU A 420 8.68 -17.01 7.28
C LEU A 420 10.08 -17.62 7.18
N SER A 421 10.23 -18.86 7.66
CA SER A 421 11.47 -19.63 7.58
C SER A 421 11.15 -21.06 7.17
N SER A 422 11.52 -21.41 5.94
CA SER A 422 11.16 -22.71 5.33
C SER A 422 9.65 -22.97 5.32
N THR A 423 8.87 -21.90 5.30
CA THR A 423 7.41 -21.87 5.13
C THR A 423 7.08 -20.88 4.01
N GLN A 424 5.89 -21.02 3.43
CA GLN A 424 5.35 -20.08 2.44
C GLN A 424 3.86 -19.92 2.63
N THR A 425 3.29 -18.80 2.19
CA THR A 425 1.85 -18.65 2.06
C THR A 425 1.36 -19.41 0.82
N THR A 426 0.12 -19.88 0.84
CA THR A 426 -0.42 -20.79 -0.20
C THR A 426 -1.09 -20.05 -1.35
N GLY A 427 -1.38 -18.76 -1.19
CA GLY A 427 -2.33 -18.03 -2.04
C GLY A 427 -3.78 -18.51 -1.87
N SER A 428 -4.06 -19.26 -0.81
CA SER A 428 -5.37 -19.85 -0.49
C SER A 428 -5.63 -19.82 1.02
N ASP A 429 -5.28 -18.69 1.64
CA ASP A 429 -5.59 -18.36 3.03
C ASP A 429 -4.94 -19.29 4.07
N SER A 430 -3.70 -19.71 3.82
CA SER A 430 -2.95 -20.55 4.77
C SER A 430 -1.45 -20.51 4.53
N VAL A 431 -0.68 -20.90 5.55
CA VAL A 431 0.77 -21.12 5.48
C VAL A 431 1.05 -22.61 5.44
N GLU A 432 1.97 -23.01 4.58
CA GLU A 432 2.49 -24.36 4.47
C GLU A 432 4.02 -24.39 4.60
N LEU A 433 4.62 -25.57 4.62
CA LEU A 433 6.06 -25.71 4.44
C LEU A 433 6.44 -25.25 3.03
N GLY A 434 7.50 -24.45 2.94
CA GLY A 434 7.99 -23.97 1.66
C GLY A 434 8.30 -25.16 0.76
N GLY A 435 7.90 -25.08 -0.51
CA GLY A 435 8.38 -26.03 -1.50
C GLY A 435 9.90 -26.02 -1.44
N GLY A 436 10.53 -27.15 -1.12
CA GLY A 436 12.00 -27.17 -1.11
C GLY A 436 12.54 -26.87 -2.51
N ALA A 437 13.84 -26.57 -2.61
CA ALA A 437 14.44 -26.07 -3.83
C ALA A 437 14.11 -26.95 -5.05
N THR A 438 13.66 -26.31 -6.14
CA THR A 438 13.45 -26.95 -7.43
C THR A 438 14.79 -27.37 -8.01
N ILE A 439 14.83 -28.54 -8.66
CA ILE A 439 16.04 -28.96 -9.34
C ILE A 439 16.31 -27.98 -10.49
N ALA A 440 17.54 -27.49 -10.55
CA ALA A 440 18.03 -26.67 -11.64
C ALA A 440 19.38 -27.20 -12.12
N LYS A 441 19.70 -26.94 -13.38
CA LYS A 441 21.00 -27.24 -13.96
C LYS A 441 21.98 -26.12 -13.59
N ALA A 442 23.19 -26.48 -13.20
CA ALA A 442 24.26 -25.55 -12.83
C ALA A 442 25.52 -25.80 -13.66
N GLY A 443 26.38 -24.79 -13.74
CA GLY A 443 27.66 -24.91 -14.43
C GLY A 443 27.52 -25.07 -15.95
N THR A 444 28.52 -25.70 -16.56
CA THR A 444 28.58 -25.96 -18.00
C THR A 444 28.76 -27.45 -18.22
N ASP A 445 27.91 -28.03 -19.06
CA ASP A 445 28.02 -29.42 -19.46
C ASP A 445 29.34 -29.68 -20.18
N THR A 446 29.96 -30.80 -19.85
CA THR A 446 31.22 -31.22 -20.47
C THR A 446 31.16 -32.67 -20.85
N SER A 447 31.96 -33.05 -21.83
CA SER A 447 32.02 -34.41 -22.32
C SER A 447 33.42 -34.77 -22.77
N GLY A 448 33.65 -36.06 -22.96
CA GLY A 448 34.90 -36.60 -23.46
C GLY A 448 34.69 -37.93 -24.16
N THR A 449 35.66 -38.29 -25.00
CA THR A 449 35.75 -39.59 -25.66
C THR A 449 37.20 -40.08 -25.59
N SER A 450 37.39 -41.39 -25.40
CA SER A 450 38.73 -42.00 -25.35
C SER A 450 39.47 -41.91 -26.69
N ALA A 451 40.80 -42.06 -26.68
CA ALA A 451 41.54 -42.25 -27.93
C ALA A 451 41.38 -43.69 -28.46
N ALA A 452 41.73 -43.90 -29.74
CA ALA A 452 41.45 -45.16 -30.41
C ALA A 452 42.26 -46.35 -29.85
N GLY A 453 41.54 -47.36 -29.35
CA GLY A 453 41.95 -48.77 -29.31
C GLY A 453 43.07 -49.14 -28.34
N THR A 454 43.39 -48.30 -27.35
CA THR A 454 44.39 -48.62 -26.31
C THR A 454 44.09 -48.08 -24.91
N ASP A 455 43.16 -47.16 -24.75
CA ASP A 455 42.89 -46.51 -23.45
C ASP A 455 41.96 -47.36 -22.58
N THR A 456 42.40 -47.69 -21.36
CA THR A 456 41.52 -48.31 -20.34
C THR A 456 40.80 -47.27 -19.49
N SER A 457 40.91 -46.00 -19.85
CA SER A 457 40.33 -44.88 -19.11
C SER A 457 40.09 -43.67 -20.01
N LEU A 458 38.97 -42.97 -19.77
CA LEU A 458 38.69 -41.64 -20.31
C LEU A 458 38.87 -40.61 -19.20
N THR A 459 39.62 -39.53 -19.48
CA THR A 459 39.71 -38.34 -18.60
C THR A 459 39.30 -37.09 -19.35
N PHE A 460 38.39 -36.31 -18.78
CA PHE A 460 38.00 -34.97 -19.27
C PHE A 460 37.73 -34.04 -18.08
N SER A 461 37.70 -32.72 -18.30
CA SER A 461 37.51 -31.73 -17.24
C SER A 461 36.07 -31.22 -17.20
N HIS A 462 35.47 -31.21 -16.01
CA HIS A 462 34.21 -30.52 -15.71
C HIS A 462 34.49 -29.40 -14.68
N THR A 463 33.84 -28.24 -14.79
CA THR A 463 34.04 -27.13 -13.84
C THR A 463 32.90 -27.10 -12.83
N LEU A 464 33.19 -27.42 -11.57
CA LEU A 464 32.23 -27.32 -10.49
C LEU A 464 32.00 -25.85 -10.12
N VAL A 465 30.76 -25.38 -10.18
CA VAL A 465 30.42 -24.01 -9.77
C VAL A 465 29.99 -23.96 -8.31
N SER A 466 30.14 -22.81 -7.66
CA SER A 466 29.75 -22.63 -6.26
C SER A 466 28.24 -22.73 -6.09
N GLY A 467 27.79 -23.44 -5.07
CA GLY A 467 26.37 -23.61 -4.76
C GLY A 467 26.12 -24.45 -3.51
N SER A 468 24.86 -24.79 -3.28
CA SER A 468 24.43 -25.71 -2.23
C SER A 468 23.44 -26.73 -2.79
N ASN A 469 23.26 -27.85 -2.09
CA ASN A 469 22.42 -28.97 -2.54
C ASN A 469 22.76 -29.42 -3.96
N ARG A 470 24.05 -29.45 -4.29
CA ARG A 470 24.54 -29.83 -5.60
C ARG A 470 24.59 -31.35 -5.77
N MET A 471 24.51 -31.76 -7.02
CA MET A 471 24.79 -33.11 -7.47
C MET A 471 25.49 -33.02 -8.83
N VAL A 472 26.58 -33.76 -9.01
CA VAL A 472 27.15 -33.97 -10.34
C VAL A 472 26.75 -35.35 -10.83
N VAL A 473 26.26 -35.44 -12.06
CA VAL A 473 25.89 -36.69 -12.73
C VAL A 473 26.78 -36.90 -13.93
N VAL A 474 27.24 -38.14 -14.09
CA VAL A 474 28.03 -38.59 -15.23
C VAL A 474 27.30 -39.71 -15.96
N ALA A 475 26.93 -39.47 -17.21
CA ALA A 475 26.45 -40.50 -18.13
C ALA A 475 27.63 -41.12 -18.88
N VAL A 476 27.63 -42.44 -18.99
CA VAL A 476 28.73 -43.21 -19.59
C VAL A 476 28.18 -44.16 -20.65
N GLY A 477 28.81 -44.15 -21.82
CA GLY A 477 28.60 -45.09 -22.91
C GLY A 477 29.87 -45.90 -23.16
N VAL A 478 29.75 -47.24 -23.22
CA VAL A 478 30.89 -48.12 -23.56
C VAL A 478 30.49 -49.22 -24.51
N GLU A 479 31.18 -49.35 -25.64
CA GLU A 479 31.00 -50.44 -26.60
C GLU A 479 32.24 -51.33 -26.63
N ASN A 480 32.20 -52.60 -26.24
CA ASN A 480 33.41 -53.46 -26.29
C ASN A 480 33.08 -54.94 -26.53
N ALA A 481 34.09 -55.78 -26.76
CA ALA A 481 33.97 -57.20 -27.00
C ALA A 481 33.38 -57.95 -25.79
N VAL A 482 32.37 -58.78 -26.02
CA VAL A 482 31.69 -59.60 -24.99
C VAL A 482 32.68 -60.49 -24.24
N ALA A 483 33.72 -60.98 -24.93
CA ALA A 483 34.74 -61.86 -24.36
C ALA A 483 35.60 -61.18 -23.27
N LEU A 484 35.65 -59.85 -23.26
CA LEU A 484 36.42 -59.08 -22.28
C LEU A 484 35.59 -58.72 -21.04
N ASN A 485 34.25 -58.61 -21.18
CA ASN A 485 33.31 -58.30 -20.09
C ASN A 485 33.72 -57.05 -19.29
N ASP A 486 33.77 -55.91 -20.00
CA ASP A 486 34.38 -54.66 -19.56
C ASP A 486 33.36 -53.53 -19.31
N PRO A 487 32.45 -53.63 -18.31
CA PRO A 487 31.70 -52.46 -17.88
C PRO A 487 32.65 -51.42 -17.26
N PRO A 488 32.24 -50.14 -17.19
CA PRO A 488 32.86 -49.18 -16.29
C PRO A 488 33.09 -49.75 -14.88
N THR A 489 34.35 -49.85 -14.48
CA THR A 489 34.76 -50.36 -13.17
C THR A 489 34.66 -49.28 -12.11
N SER A 490 34.89 -48.02 -12.48
CA SER A 490 34.79 -46.87 -11.59
C SER A 490 34.66 -45.57 -12.37
N VAL A 491 33.93 -44.61 -11.78
CA VAL A 491 33.95 -43.21 -12.18
C VAL A 491 34.37 -42.37 -10.99
N THR A 492 35.29 -41.43 -11.19
CA THR A 492 35.71 -40.47 -10.16
C THR A 492 35.56 -39.04 -10.63
N TYR A 493 35.21 -38.14 -9.72
CA TYR A 493 35.09 -36.70 -9.93
C TYR A 493 36.03 -35.95 -9.00
N GLY A 494 37.04 -35.26 -9.54
CA GLY A 494 38.10 -34.62 -8.77
C GLY A 494 38.86 -35.59 -7.86
N GLY A 495 38.98 -36.86 -8.27
CA GLY A 495 39.59 -37.93 -7.49
C GLY A 495 38.69 -38.60 -6.45
N VAL A 496 37.46 -38.12 -6.25
CA VAL A 496 36.47 -38.75 -5.36
C VAL A 496 35.64 -39.77 -6.13
N SER A 497 35.43 -40.97 -5.58
CA SER A 497 34.60 -42.00 -6.21
C SER A 497 33.13 -41.59 -6.30
N MET A 498 32.53 -41.78 -7.46
CA MET A 498 31.10 -41.58 -7.68
C MET A 498 30.31 -42.85 -7.35
N THR A 499 29.02 -42.68 -7.06
CA THR A 499 28.08 -43.79 -6.86
C THR A 499 27.39 -44.12 -8.18
N ARG A 500 27.35 -45.40 -8.56
CA ARG A 500 26.59 -45.83 -9.75
C ARG A 500 25.09 -45.86 -9.44
N ALA A 501 24.31 -45.04 -10.14
CA ALA A 501 22.85 -45.09 -10.08
C ALA A 501 22.31 -46.33 -10.80
N ILE A 502 22.79 -46.56 -12.03
CA ILE A 502 22.34 -47.68 -12.85
C ILE A 502 23.37 -48.02 -13.94
N SER A 503 23.41 -49.29 -14.32
CA SER A 503 24.13 -49.81 -15.49
C SER A 503 23.24 -50.78 -16.23
N HIS A 504 23.26 -50.72 -17.56
CA HIS A 504 22.57 -51.68 -18.40
C HIS A 504 23.41 -52.00 -19.63
N ALA A 505 23.33 -53.26 -20.05
CA ALA A 505 24.14 -53.79 -21.14
C ALA A 505 23.28 -54.43 -22.21
N ALA A 506 23.64 -54.20 -23.46
CA ALA A 506 22.95 -54.71 -24.63
C ALA A 506 23.85 -55.61 -25.49
N ASP A 507 23.35 -56.81 -25.81
CA ASP A 507 23.98 -57.78 -26.70
C ASP A 507 23.03 -58.17 -27.83
N ASN A 508 23.55 -58.29 -29.06
CA ASN A 508 22.78 -58.83 -30.20
C ASN A 508 23.33 -60.18 -30.69
N GLY A 509 23.98 -60.94 -29.81
CA GLY A 509 24.57 -62.25 -30.13
C GLY A 509 25.84 -62.20 -31.00
N THR A 510 26.40 -61.01 -31.23
CA THR A 510 27.71 -60.80 -31.86
C THR A 510 28.83 -60.82 -30.82
N ALA A 511 30.08 -60.64 -31.24
CA ALA A 511 31.22 -60.61 -30.34
C ALA A 511 31.32 -59.32 -29.50
N PHE A 512 30.35 -58.40 -29.56
CA PHE A 512 30.40 -57.08 -28.93
C PHE A 512 29.12 -56.72 -28.14
N ARG A 513 29.26 -55.81 -27.19
CA ARG A 513 28.26 -55.34 -26.21
C ARG A 513 28.30 -53.82 -26.09
N ALA A 514 27.16 -53.18 -25.87
CA ALA A 514 27.05 -51.75 -25.52
C ALA A 514 26.60 -51.61 -24.06
N TYR A 515 27.12 -50.62 -23.36
CA TYR A 515 26.79 -50.28 -21.97
C TYR A 515 26.33 -48.84 -21.90
N ALA A 516 25.22 -48.61 -21.23
CA ALA A 516 24.80 -47.27 -20.82
C ALA A 516 24.74 -47.24 -19.29
N GLU A 517 25.41 -46.27 -18.67
CA GLU A 517 25.43 -46.09 -17.22
C GLU A 517 25.19 -44.65 -16.80
N ILE A 518 24.67 -44.47 -15.58
CA ILE A 518 24.56 -43.18 -14.90
C ILE A 518 25.23 -43.29 -13.53
N TRP A 519 26.10 -42.34 -13.23
CA TRP A 519 26.84 -42.19 -11.97
C TRP A 519 26.55 -40.83 -11.37
N TYR A 520 26.58 -40.71 -10.05
CA TYR A 520 26.34 -39.44 -9.36
C TYR A 520 27.24 -39.25 -8.13
N ILE A 521 27.45 -37.99 -7.74
CA ILE A 521 28.13 -37.60 -6.51
C ILE A 521 27.35 -36.47 -5.84
N LEU A 522 27.10 -36.63 -4.54
CA LEU A 522 26.31 -35.70 -3.72
C LEU A 522 27.18 -34.60 -3.12
N GLU A 523 26.56 -33.49 -2.72
CA GLU A 523 27.19 -32.28 -2.15
C GLU A 523 28.23 -32.63 -1.08
N ALA A 524 27.87 -33.49 -0.14
CA ALA A 524 28.74 -33.85 0.99
C ALA A 524 30.08 -34.50 0.55
N ASN A 525 30.14 -35.03 -0.67
CA ASN A 525 31.32 -35.70 -1.22
C ASN A 525 31.96 -34.93 -2.38
N LEU A 526 31.39 -33.80 -2.80
CA LEU A 526 31.97 -33.00 -3.88
C LEU A 526 33.34 -32.45 -3.45
N PRO A 527 34.35 -32.46 -4.34
CA PRO A 527 35.59 -31.73 -4.10
C PRO A 527 35.32 -30.23 -4.09
N ALA A 528 36.33 -29.42 -3.72
CA ALA A 528 36.21 -27.96 -3.77
C ALA A 528 35.81 -27.46 -5.18
N ASP A 529 35.31 -26.24 -5.28
CA ASP A 529 34.87 -25.65 -6.56
C ASP A 529 36.03 -25.45 -7.56
N GLY A 530 35.67 -25.29 -8.84
CA GLY A 530 36.60 -25.11 -9.96
C GLY A 530 36.75 -26.35 -10.85
N ALA A 531 37.77 -26.33 -11.73
CA ALA A 531 38.02 -27.41 -12.68
C ALA A 531 38.39 -28.72 -11.96
N ARG A 532 37.71 -29.81 -12.33
CA ARG A 532 37.88 -31.16 -11.79
C ARG A 532 37.93 -32.18 -12.91
N ASP A 533 38.84 -33.12 -12.77
CA ASP A 533 38.91 -34.26 -13.69
C ASP A 533 37.75 -35.22 -13.41
N VAL A 534 37.06 -35.59 -14.48
CA VAL A 534 36.15 -36.73 -14.54
C VAL A 534 36.93 -37.87 -15.16
N VAL A 535 37.09 -38.96 -14.41
CA VAL A 535 37.85 -40.14 -14.85
C VAL A 535 36.92 -41.35 -14.87
N ILE A 536 36.71 -41.92 -16.05
CA ILE A 536 35.98 -43.17 -16.27
C ILE A 536 37.00 -44.26 -16.54
N SER A 537 36.96 -45.35 -15.79
CA SER A 537 37.85 -46.51 -15.97
C SER A 537 37.05 -47.76 -16.28
N ILE A 538 37.58 -48.61 -17.15
CA ILE A 538 37.03 -49.93 -17.51
C ILE A 538 38.06 -51.02 -17.20
N SER A 539 37.61 -52.28 -17.13
CA SER A 539 38.52 -53.42 -17.26
C SER A 539 38.85 -53.68 -18.73
N GLY A 540 39.88 -54.47 -19.01
CA GLY A 540 40.24 -54.89 -20.38
C GLY A 540 40.72 -53.75 -21.30
N THR A 541 41.25 -54.12 -22.47
CA THR A 541 41.77 -53.15 -23.44
C THR A 541 40.78 -53.04 -24.60
N PRO A 542 40.22 -51.85 -24.88
CA PRO A 542 39.36 -51.60 -26.03
C PRO A 542 40.00 -51.97 -27.35
N ASN A 543 39.19 -52.35 -28.33
CA ASN A 543 39.67 -52.66 -29.67
C ASN A 543 39.66 -51.40 -30.57
N THR A 544 38.84 -50.40 -30.22
CA THR A 544 38.61 -49.12 -30.92
C THR A 544 38.38 -47.95 -29.93
N ILE A 545 37.90 -46.77 -30.38
CA ILE A 545 37.43 -45.69 -29.49
C ILE A 545 36.11 -46.15 -28.90
N GLU A 546 36.05 -46.35 -27.58
CA GLU A 546 34.95 -47.13 -26.99
C GLU A 546 34.46 -46.59 -25.64
N ILE A 547 35.02 -45.50 -25.10
CA ILE A 547 34.57 -44.90 -23.84
C ILE A 547 34.10 -43.47 -24.10
N ASN A 548 32.82 -43.23 -23.87
CA ASN A 548 32.17 -41.94 -24.02
C ASN A 548 31.60 -41.48 -22.68
N GLY A 549 31.77 -40.19 -22.36
CA GLY A 549 31.36 -39.63 -21.07
C GLY A 549 30.75 -38.24 -21.22
N PHE A 550 29.71 -37.97 -20.45
CA PHE A 550 29.06 -36.67 -20.30
C PHE A 550 28.89 -36.37 -18.82
N ALA A 551 29.23 -35.14 -18.39
CA ALA A 551 29.08 -34.68 -17.02
C ALA A 551 28.26 -33.39 -16.97
N ALA A 552 27.32 -33.34 -16.02
CA ALA A 552 26.48 -32.19 -15.74
C ALA A 552 26.32 -31.98 -14.22
N GLU A 553 26.19 -30.73 -13.81
CA GLU A 553 25.92 -30.33 -12.42
C GLU A 553 24.47 -29.85 -12.27
N TYR A 554 23.88 -30.17 -11.12
CA TYR A 554 22.53 -29.76 -10.73
C TYR A 554 22.55 -29.21 -9.32
N THR A 555 21.64 -28.28 -9.01
CA THR A 555 21.39 -27.71 -7.67
C THR A 555 19.95 -27.99 -7.26
N GLY A 556 19.66 -27.82 -5.96
CA GLY A 556 18.32 -28.04 -5.42
C GLY A 556 17.91 -29.51 -5.38
N VAL A 557 18.85 -30.44 -5.54
CA VAL A 557 18.56 -31.88 -5.55
C VAL A 557 18.52 -32.43 -4.13
N SER A 558 17.54 -33.30 -3.84
CA SER A 558 17.53 -34.10 -2.62
C SER A 558 18.81 -34.94 -2.49
N GLN A 559 19.49 -34.84 -1.35
CA GLN A 559 20.84 -35.38 -1.15
C GLN A 559 20.80 -36.88 -0.81
N GLY A 560 20.36 -37.70 -1.77
CA GLY A 560 20.18 -39.14 -1.62
C GLY A 560 20.34 -39.93 -2.93
N ALA A 561 20.01 -41.22 -2.88
CA ALA A 561 19.92 -42.06 -4.08
C ALA A 561 18.77 -41.62 -5.00
N PRO A 562 18.82 -41.91 -6.30
CA PRO A 562 17.68 -41.67 -7.19
C PRO A 562 16.43 -42.37 -6.67
N GLU A 563 15.27 -41.71 -6.78
CA GLU A 563 13.98 -42.26 -6.34
C GLU A 563 13.51 -43.43 -7.23
N ALA A 564 13.92 -43.43 -8.49
CA ALA A 564 13.61 -44.45 -9.46
C ALA A 564 14.73 -44.62 -10.48
N THR A 565 14.95 -45.85 -10.96
CA THR A 565 15.87 -46.13 -12.07
C THR A 565 15.28 -47.21 -12.98
N HIS A 566 15.63 -47.20 -14.26
CA HIS A 566 15.23 -48.25 -15.19
C HIS A 566 16.23 -48.38 -16.36
N GLY A 567 16.53 -49.62 -16.75
CA GLY A 567 17.43 -49.94 -17.86
C GLY A 567 16.75 -50.86 -18.85
N VAL A 568 16.95 -50.61 -20.15
CA VAL A 568 16.35 -51.36 -21.24
C VAL A 568 17.36 -51.59 -22.35
N THR A 569 17.19 -52.69 -23.07
CA THR A 569 17.95 -53.03 -24.28
C THR A 569 17.02 -53.11 -25.48
N ALA A 570 17.52 -52.72 -26.65
CA ALA A 570 16.86 -52.97 -27.92
C ALA A 570 17.84 -53.58 -28.94
N THR A 571 17.34 -54.56 -29.69
CA THR A 571 18.04 -55.23 -30.81
C THR A 571 17.25 -55.17 -32.12
N SER A 572 16.03 -54.62 -32.08
CA SER A 572 15.12 -54.44 -33.21
C SER A 572 14.18 -53.26 -32.98
N GLY A 573 13.50 -52.80 -34.03
CA GLY A 573 12.59 -51.65 -33.96
C GLY A 573 13.27 -50.31 -34.21
N THR A 574 12.67 -49.20 -33.80
CA THR A 574 13.21 -47.83 -33.97
C THR A 574 13.08 -46.98 -32.71
N VAL A 575 12.40 -47.47 -31.67
CA VAL A 575 12.11 -46.73 -30.44
C VAL A 575 12.54 -47.58 -29.25
N VAL A 576 13.28 -46.97 -28.33
CA VAL A 576 13.75 -47.59 -27.10
C VAL A 576 13.13 -46.86 -25.92
N THR A 577 12.35 -47.56 -25.10
CA THR A 577 11.52 -46.96 -24.04
C THR A 577 11.91 -47.49 -22.67
N ASN A 578 12.25 -46.59 -21.74
CA ASN A 578 12.35 -46.92 -20.32
C ASN A 578 10.98 -46.82 -19.65
N THR A 579 10.64 -47.78 -18.79
CA THR A 579 9.49 -47.68 -17.88
C THR A 579 9.96 -47.17 -16.52
N ILE A 580 9.74 -45.88 -16.25
CA ILE A 580 10.16 -45.20 -15.02
C ILE A 580 8.99 -44.38 -14.48
N SER A 581 8.83 -44.30 -13.15
CA SER A 581 7.73 -43.58 -12.49
C SER A 581 8.31 -42.53 -11.53
N PRO A 582 8.73 -41.36 -12.06
CA PRO A 582 9.25 -40.25 -11.26
C PRO A 582 8.12 -39.56 -10.49
N SER A 583 8.45 -38.92 -9.36
CA SER A 583 7.53 -38.07 -8.63
C SER A 583 7.24 -36.77 -9.41
N SER A 584 6.14 -36.10 -9.06
CA SER A 584 5.82 -34.78 -9.63
C SER A 584 6.91 -33.76 -9.29
N GLY A 585 7.37 -32.99 -10.28
CA GLY A 585 8.45 -32.00 -10.15
C GLY A 585 9.87 -32.60 -10.17
N ALA A 586 10.02 -33.93 -10.26
CA ALA A 586 11.32 -34.59 -10.34
C ALA A 586 12.04 -34.29 -11.67
N TRP A 587 13.35 -34.51 -11.70
CA TRP A 587 14.11 -34.54 -12.95
C TRP A 587 14.52 -35.98 -13.27
N VAL A 588 14.36 -36.38 -14.52
CA VAL A 588 14.81 -37.69 -15.01
C VAL A 588 15.97 -37.48 -15.96
N ILE A 589 17.12 -38.09 -15.65
CA ILE A 589 18.29 -38.11 -16.51
C ILE A 589 18.33 -39.46 -17.21
N SER A 590 18.46 -39.45 -18.53
CA SER A 590 18.55 -40.65 -19.35
C SER A 590 19.82 -40.64 -20.19
N ALA A 591 20.36 -41.83 -20.43
CA ALA A 591 21.49 -42.06 -21.32
C ALA A 591 21.20 -43.24 -22.23
N ILE A 592 21.56 -43.12 -23.51
CA ILE A 592 21.43 -44.16 -24.53
C ILE A 592 22.76 -44.36 -25.24
N ASP A 593 23.21 -45.61 -25.30
CA ASP A 593 24.42 -46.00 -26.01
C ASP A 593 24.05 -46.99 -27.12
N ALA A 594 24.52 -46.73 -28.33
CA ALA A 594 24.30 -47.57 -29.49
C ALA A 594 25.64 -47.99 -30.09
N GLY A 595 25.79 -49.29 -30.33
CA GLY A 595 27.00 -49.82 -30.96
C GLY A 595 27.04 -49.64 -32.49
N THR A 596 26.60 -48.47 -32.96
CA THR A 596 26.58 -48.03 -34.36
C THR A 596 26.35 -46.52 -34.36
N ASN A 597 26.90 -45.82 -35.34
CA ASN A 597 26.74 -44.39 -35.56
C ASN A 597 25.29 -44.01 -35.90
N TRP A 598 24.48 -43.76 -34.88
CA TRP A 598 23.12 -43.22 -35.01
C TRP A 598 22.96 -41.93 -34.24
N THR A 599 22.02 -41.11 -34.70
CA THR A 599 21.53 -39.94 -33.98
C THR A 599 20.23 -40.31 -33.27
N PHE A 600 19.92 -39.59 -32.22
CA PHE A 600 18.81 -39.83 -31.32
C PHE A 600 17.77 -38.72 -31.42
N THR A 601 16.53 -39.05 -31.11
CA THR A 601 15.46 -38.08 -30.94
C THR A 601 14.71 -38.46 -29.68
N HIS A 602 14.86 -37.64 -28.65
CA HIS A 602 14.24 -37.89 -27.35
C HIS A 602 12.79 -37.39 -27.36
N ASN A 603 11.87 -38.24 -26.93
CA ASN A 603 10.43 -37.96 -26.97
C ASN A 603 9.92 -37.50 -25.58
N GLU A 604 8.60 -37.36 -25.40
CA GLU A 604 7.98 -37.01 -24.12
C GLU A 604 8.52 -35.72 -23.46
N GLY A 605 8.92 -34.73 -24.25
CA GLY A 605 9.40 -33.44 -23.75
C GLY A 605 10.80 -33.46 -23.14
N GLN A 606 11.53 -34.57 -23.28
CA GLN A 606 12.93 -34.67 -22.90
C GLN A 606 13.78 -33.67 -23.70
N VAL A 607 14.69 -33.00 -23.00
CA VAL A 607 15.68 -32.09 -23.58
C VAL A 607 16.98 -32.84 -23.78
N GLU A 608 17.41 -32.96 -25.03
CA GLU A 608 18.75 -33.45 -25.34
C GLU A 608 19.80 -32.49 -24.76
N VAL A 609 20.72 -33.03 -23.96
CA VAL A 609 21.82 -32.25 -23.36
C VAL A 609 23.17 -32.61 -23.95
N PHE A 610 23.26 -33.79 -24.55
CA PHE A 610 24.46 -34.22 -25.24
C PHE A 610 24.13 -35.32 -26.24
N GLU A 611 24.69 -35.20 -27.44
CA GLU A 611 24.78 -36.29 -28.40
C GLU A 611 26.18 -36.31 -28.98
N PHE A 612 26.72 -37.50 -29.11
CA PHE A 612 28.01 -37.74 -29.71
C PHE A 612 28.01 -39.02 -30.52
N VAL A 613 28.68 -38.94 -31.67
CA VAL A 613 28.88 -40.06 -32.59
C VAL A 613 30.38 -40.19 -32.80
N ASP A 614 30.96 -41.32 -32.40
CA ASP A 614 32.37 -41.63 -32.66
C ASP A 614 32.54 -42.44 -33.96
N THR A 615 33.65 -43.18 -34.09
CA THR A 615 33.94 -43.98 -35.28
C THR A 615 33.10 -45.25 -35.42
N SER A 616 32.50 -45.77 -34.35
CA SER A 616 31.78 -47.06 -34.32
C SER A 616 30.53 -47.09 -33.43
N SER A 617 30.35 -46.13 -32.55
CA SER A 617 29.29 -46.04 -31.54
C SER A 617 28.71 -44.63 -31.44
N SER A 618 27.60 -44.50 -30.71
CA SER A 618 27.06 -43.20 -30.31
C SER A 618 26.47 -43.21 -28.90
N LEU A 619 26.65 -42.10 -28.20
CA LEU A 619 26.10 -41.84 -26.86
C LEU A 619 25.21 -40.60 -26.90
N GLY A 620 24.00 -40.73 -26.39
CA GLY A 620 23.07 -39.61 -26.16
C GLY A 620 22.70 -39.51 -24.68
N ALA A 621 22.56 -38.29 -24.18
CA ALA A 621 22.02 -38.00 -22.86
C ALA A 621 20.92 -36.94 -22.93
N ALA A 622 19.84 -37.15 -22.18
CA ALA A 622 18.69 -36.26 -22.15
C ALA A 622 18.07 -36.15 -20.77
N GLU A 623 17.39 -35.02 -20.54
CA GLU A 623 16.75 -34.66 -19.28
C GLU A 623 15.24 -34.44 -19.48
N LEU A 624 14.39 -35.12 -18.72
CA LEU A 624 13.03 -34.64 -18.48
C LEU A 624 13.05 -33.73 -17.26
N ARG A 625 12.75 -32.44 -17.45
CA ARG A 625 12.76 -31.42 -16.40
C ARG A 625 11.34 -31.18 -15.89
N GLY A 626 11.11 -31.41 -14.60
CA GLY A 626 9.78 -31.25 -14.00
C GLY A 626 8.80 -32.31 -14.49
N ALA A 627 9.14 -33.58 -14.27
CA ALA A 627 8.30 -34.73 -14.56
C ALA A 627 6.94 -34.62 -13.85
N ASN A 628 5.87 -35.08 -14.47
CA ASN A 628 4.50 -35.03 -13.97
C ASN A 628 3.88 -36.43 -13.84
N GLY A 629 4.65 -37.38 -13.27
CA GLY A 629 4.18 -38.75 -13.02
C GLY A 629 4.13 -39.62 -14.28
N GLU A 630 4.97 -39.35 -15.27
CA GLU A 630 5.12 -40.16 -16.48
C GLU A 630 5.47 -41.62 -16.11
N THR A 631 5.07 -42.60 -16.92
CA THR A 631 5.43 -44.01 -16.69
C THR A 631 6.33 -44.59 -17.76
N SER A 632 6.62 -43.80 -18.81
CA SER A 632 7.43 -44.21 -19.94
C SER A 632 8.15 -43.02 -20.57
N LEU A 633 9.44 -43.16 -20.81
CA LEU A 633 10.26 -42.19 -21.56
C LEU A 633 10.98 -42.92 -22.67
N SER A 634 11.00 -42.35 -23.88
CA SER A 634 11.51 -43.03 -25.06
C SER A 634 12.52 -42.20 -25.84
N THR A 635 13.30 -42.91 -26.67
CA THR A 635 14.21 -42.31 -27.64
C THR A 635 14.08 -43.05 -28.96
N THR A 636 13.88 -42.29 -30.03
CA THR A 636 13.84 -42.78 -31.41
C THR A 636 15.25 -42.71 -31.99
N VAL A 637 15.73 -43.81 -32.58
CA VAL A 637 17.01 -43.84 -33.30
C VAL A 637 16.81 -43.50 -34.78
N SER A 638 17.82 -42.96 -35.45
CA SER A 638 17.71 -42.51 -36.85
C SER A 638 17.57 -43.62 -37.91
N ALA A 639 17.71 -44.89 -37.54
CA ALA A 639 17.56 -46.04 -38.42
C ALA A 639 16.92 -47.24 -37.71
N THR A 640 16.54 -48.29 -38.46
CA THR A 640 16.06 -49.54 -37.85
C THR A 640 17.17 -50.22 -37.08
N ILE A 641 16.91 -50.51 -35.80
CA ILE A 641 17.83 -51.19 -34.91
C ILE A 641 18.12 -52.58 -35.46
N ASN A 642 19.38 -52.83 -35.76
CA ASN A 642 19.94 -54.14 -36.11
C ASN A 642 21.24 -54.44 -35.33
N THR A 643 21.54 -53.61 -34.33
CA THR A 643 22.71 -53.68 -33.44
C THR A 643 22.26 -53.71 -31.97
N ARG A 644 23.21 -53.60 -31.04
CA ARG A 644 22.96 -53.46 -29.61
C ARG A 644 22.73 -52.00 -29.23
N VAL A 645 21.64 -51.74 -28.51
CA VAL A 645 21.33 -50.43 -27.92
C VAL A 645 20.98 -50.63 -26.46
N ALA A 646 21.70 -49.97 -25.56
CA ALA A 646 21.40 -49.92 -24.14
C ALA A 646 20.87 -48.52 -23.80
N ARG A 647 19.80 -48.43 -23.00
CA ARG A 647 19.29 -47.16 -22.48
C ARG A 647 19.00 -47.25 -21.00
N VAL A 648 19.43 -46.26 -20.24
CA VAL A 648 19.17 -46.14 -18.81
C VAL A 648 18.49 -44.81 -18.48
N ALA A 649 17.73 -44.80 -17.40
CA ALA A 649 17.13 -43.61 -16.81
C ALA A 649 17.23 -43.67 -15.29
N ALA A 650 17.44 -42.51 -14.66
CA ALA A 650 17.45 -42.32 -13.22
C ALA A 650 16.75 -41.00 -12.86
N SER A 651 15.94 -41.00 -11.79
CA SER A 651 15.13 -39.87 -11.38
C SER A 651 15.49 -39.36 -9.99
N TRP A 652 15.52 -38.04 -9.82
CA TRP A 652 15.74 -37.37 -8.53
C TRP A 652 14.67 -36.31 -8.29
N VAL A 653 14.32 -36.12 -7.02
CA VAL A 653 13.41 -35.07 -6.55
C VAL A 653 14.18 -33.86 -6.02
N GLY A 654 13.52 -32.70 -6.04
CA GLY A 654 14.01 -31.52 -5.36
C GLY A 654 14.16 -31.75 -3.84
N THR A 655 14.92 -30.89 -3.17
CA THR A 655 14.97 -30.93 -1.69
C THR A 655 13.56 -30.80 -1.11
N THR A 656 13.27 -31.49 -0.01
CA THR A 656 12.02 -31.31 0.75
C THR A 656 12.32 -30.60 2.06
N VAL A 657 11.38 -29.77 2.51
CA VAL A 657 11.43 -29.17 3.84
C VAL A 657 10.56 -30.02 4.75
N SER A 658 11.12 -30.57 5.82
CA SER A 658 10.36 -31.37 6.80
C SER A 658 9.88 -30.55 8.00
N SER A 659 10.40 -29.34 8.20
CA SER A 659 9.93 -28.41 9.23
C SER A 659 10.29 -26.97 8.90
N GLY A 660 9.44 -26.05 9.31
CA GLY A 660 9.60 -24.61 9.11
C GLY A 660 8.79 -23.84 10.15
N THR A 661 9.03 -22.53 10.23
CA THR A 661 8.36 -21.66 11.20
C THR A 661 7.86 -20.39 10.55
N ILE A 662 6.73 -19.89 11.02
CA ILE A 662 6.30 -18.50 10.81
C ILE A 662 6.24 -17.79 12.16
N MET A 663 6.77 -16.57 12.21
CA MET A 663 6.70 -15.67 13.37
C MET A 663 5.88 -14.44 13.01
N SER A 664 4.89 -14.09 13.83
CA SER A 664 4.17 -12.83 13.70
C SER A 664 5.09 -11.64 13.96
N PRO A 665 4.76 -10.45 13.46
CA PRO A 665 5.33 -9.22 14.00
C PRO A 665 4.93 -9.01 15.47
N GLU A 666 5.57 -8.04 16.11
CA GLU A 666 5.26 -7.67 17.49
C GLU A 666 3.83 -7.19 17.61
N ILE A 667 3.09 -7.76 18.54
CA ILE A 667 1.77 -7.34 18.97
C ILE A 667 1.96 -6.56 20.26
N ASP A 668 1.67 -5.25 20.23
CA ASP A 668 1.84 -4.37 21.38
C ASP A 668 0.53 -4.28 22.17
N PHE A 669 0.63 -4.44 23.49
CA PHE A 669 -0.51 -4.35 24.41
C PHE A 669 -1.17 -2.98 24.35
N ASP A 670 -0.36 -1.93 24.16
CA ASP A 670 -0.83 -0.55 24.15
C ASP A 670 -1.69 -0.20 22.92
N TRP A 671 -1.82 -1.13 21.96
CA TRP A 671 -2.75 -0.99 20.83
C TRP A 671 -4.23 -0.99 21.23
N VAL A 672 -4.55 -1.37 22.47
CA VAL A 672 -5.91 -1.29 23.01
C VAL A 672 -5.90 -0.59 24.35
N SER A 673 -6.49 0.60 24.38
CA SER A 673 -6.57 1.40 25.59
C SER A 673 -7.59 0.85 26.59
N GLY A 674 -7.30 1.02 27.88
CA GLY A 674 -8.25 0.69 28.97
C GLY A 674 -8.33 -0.79 29.34
N GLN A 675 -7.39 -1.62 28.88
CA GLN A 675 -7.29 -3.03 29.25
C GLN A 675 -6.19 -3.24 30.30
N ASP A 676 -6.42 -4.19 31.21
CA ASP A 676 -5.49 -4.52 32.31
C ASP A 676 -4.66 -5.79 32.05
N THR A 677 -5.13 -6.66 31.14
CA THR A 677 -4.53 -7.96 30.83
C THR A 677 -4.72 -8.31 29.37
N TRP A 678 -3.84 -9.17 28.83
CA TRP A 678 -4.12 -9.87 27.58
C TRP A 678 -5.34 -10.78 27.74
N GLY A 679 -5.91 -11.25 26.63
CA GLY A 679 -7.04 -12.18 26.61
C GLY A 679 -6.57 -13.57 26.22
N GLU A 680 -6.77 -13.90 24.95
CA GLU A 680 -6.54 -15.23 24.38
C GLU A 680 -5.65 -15.15 23.14
N ALA A 681 -4.88 -16.21 22.87
CA ALA A 681 -4.27 -16.48 21.58
C ALA A 681 -4.97 -17.68 20.93
N ALA A 682 -5.60 -17.48 19.77
CA ALA A 682 -6.28 -18.53 19.03
C ALA A 682 -5.59 -18.78 17.69
N PHE A 683 -5.63 -20.01 17.22
CA PHE A 683 -5.14 -20.42 15.90
C PHE A 683 -5.94 -21.61 15.37
N SER A 684 -5.89 -21.82 14.06
CA SER A 684 -6.53 -22.97 13.39
C SER A 684 -5.62 -23.57 12.34
N THR A 685 -5.73 -24.88 12.14
CA THR A 685 -4.78 -25.66 11.35
C THR A 685 -5.49 -26.72 10.51
N THR A 686 -4.84 -27.17 9.43
CA THR A 686 -5.23 -28.34 8.65
C THR A 686 -4.09 -29.36 8.69
N GLU A 687 -4.28 -30.44 9.44
CA GLU A 687 -3.24 -31.44 9.72
C GLU A 687 -3.70 -32.82 9.25
N THR A 688 -3.10 -33.36 8.18
CA THR A 688 -3.42 -34.72 7.68
C THR A 688 -2.45 -35.76 8.23
N SER A 689 -1.14 -35.54 8.01
CA SER A 689 -0.03 -36.37 8.51
C SER A 689 1.18 -35.50 8.91
N GLY A 690 0.93 -34.23 9.19
CA GLY A 690 1.88 -33.27 9.77
C GLY A 690 1.30 -32.67 11.06
N ASP A 691 2.03 -31.74 11.66
CA ASP A 691 1.69 -31.13 12.95
C ASP A 691 2.01 -29.62 12.92
N VAL A 692 1.17 -28.80 13.54
CA VAL A 692 1.40 -27.37 13.74
C VAL A 692 1.33 -27.04 15.22
N LYS A 693 2.43 -26.46 15.75
CA LYS A 693 2.49 -26.03 17.15
C LYS A 693 2.71 -24.54 17.31
N LEU A 694 1.87 -23.89 18.12
CA LEU A 694 1.97 -22.48 18.46
C LEU A 694 2.83 -22.27 19.72
N ARG A 695 3.66 -21.24 19.73
CA ARG A 695 4.39 -20.73 20.90
C ARG A 695 4.23 -19.21 21.00
N VAL A 696 4.24 -18.69 22.22
CA VAL A 696 4.20 -17.25 22.51
C VAL A 696 5.59 -16.77 22.89
N TYR A 697 6.06 -15.74 22.20
CA TYR A 697 7.31 -15.03 22.44
C TYR A 697 7.02 -13.63 22.98
N TYR A 698 8.01 -12.99 23.58
CA TYR A 698 7.98 -11.61 24.01
C TYR A 698 9.33 -10.94 23.72
N THR A 699 9.32 -9.61 23.68
CA THR A 699 10.50 -8.82 23.33
C THR A 699 11.25 -8.35 24.57
N VAL A 700 12.53 -8.71 24.66
CA VAL A 700 13.46 -8.20 25.69
C VAL A 700 14.45 -7.21 25.11
N SER A 701 15.13 -7.60 24.03
CA SER A 701 16.19 -6.80 23.40
C SER A 701 15.94 -6.57 21.91
N THR A 702 15.55 -7.62 21.21
CA THR A 702 15.20 -7.61 19.79
C THR A 702 13.78 -8.16 19.65
N ALA A 703 13.02 -7.69 18.66
CA ALA A 703 11.64 -8.12 18.44
C ALA A 703 11.51 -9.65 18.48
N CYS A 704 10.58 -10.14 19.29
CA CYS A 704 10.24 -11.57 19.41
C CYS A 704 11.41 -12.49 19.83
N ASP A 705 12.40 -11.98 20.59
CA ASP A 705 13.65 -12.71 20.87
C ASP A 705 13.56 -13.76 21.98
N THR A 706 12.54 -13.70 22.84
CA THR A 706 12.49 -14.52 24.06
C THR A 706 11.18 -15.28 24.17
N ILE A 707 11.24 -16.59 24.39
CA ILE A 707 10.04 -17.41 24.63
C ILE A 707 9.45 -17.10 26.01
N VAL A 708 8.12 -16.98 26.11
CA VAL A 708 7.46 -16.85 27.42
C VAL A 708 7.72 -18.14 28.23
N PRO A 709 8.25 -18.07 29.46
CA PRO A 709 8.61 -19.25 30.23
C PRO A 709 7.39 -20.03 30.72
N ASP A 710 7.51 -21.35 30.85
CA ASP A 710 6.43 -22.24 31.32
C ASP A 710 5.91 -21.89 32.73
N GLY A 711 6.71 -21.20 33.54
CA GLY A 711 6.28 -20.72 34.85
C GLY A 711 5.22 -19.61 34.78
N THR A 712 5.10 -18.92 33.64
CA THR A 712 4.09 -17.88 33.38
C THR A 712 3.01 -18.40 32.42
N LEU A 713 3.38 -19.13 31.37
CA LEU A 713 2.46 -19.73 30.40
C LEU A 713 2.73 -21.22 30.28
N SER A 714 2.01 -22.03 31.05
CA SER A 714 2.25 -23.47 31.16
C SER A 714 2.15 -24.19 29.81
N GLY A 715 3.23 -24.88 29.40
CA GLY A 715 3.27 -25.70 28.19
C GLY A 715 3.86 -25.01 26.96
N ASN A 716 4.18 -23.71 27.06
CA ASN A 716 4.66 -22.91 25.94
C ASN A 716 5.99 -23.42 25.34
N SER A 717 6.92 -23.93 26.17
CA SER A 717 8.19 -24.49 25.67
C SER A 717 7.99 -25.67 24.71
N SER A 718 6.99 -26.51 25.00
CA SER A 718 6.63 -27.66 24.17
C SER A 718 5.88 -27.25 22.90
N GLY A 719 5.17 -26.12 22.97
CA GLY A 719 4.25 -25.65 21.93
C GLY A 719 2.86 -26.24 22.10
N PHE A 720 1.86 -25.42 21.83
CA PHE A 720 0.45 -25.73 21.90
C PHE A 720 -0.04 -26.34 20.58
N ASP A 721 -0.75 -27.45 20.67
CA ASP A 721 -1.47 -28.09 19.57
C ASP A 721 -2.80 -27.35 19.32
N VAL A 722 -3.38 -27.42 18.12
CA VAL A 722 -4.65 -26.75 17.77
C VAL A 722 -5.79 -27.10 18.73
N SER A 723 -5.75 -28.28 19.34
CA SER A 723 -6.69 -28.71 20.38
C SER A 723 -6.66 -27.85 21.66
N ALA A 724 -5.61 -27.05 21.87
CA ALA A 724 -5.49 -26.10 22.97
C ALA A 724 -5.94 -24.67 22.59
N SER A 725 -6.40 -24.44 21.36
CA SER A 725 -6.91 -23.14 20.89
C SER A 725 -8.38 -22.93 21.32
N PRO A 726 -8.75 -21.78 21.92
CA PRO A 726 -7.90 -20.65 22.29
C PRO A 726 -7.06 -20.91 23.56
N ILE A 727 -5.83 -20.39 23.55
CA ILE A 727 -4.88 -20.42 24.67
C ILE A 727 -5.12 -19.18 25.53
N ASP A 728 -5.39 -19.35 26.82
CA ASP A 728 -5.48 -18.24 27.78
C ASP A 728 -4.10 -17.63 28.04
N ILE A 729 -3.94 -16.35 27.68
CA ILE A 729 -2.72 -15.57 27.86
C ILE A 729 -2.91 -14.40 28.84
N SER A 730 -4.04 -14.35 29.55
CA SER A 730 -4.32 -13.28 30.54
C SER A 730 -3.34 -13.27 31.71
N GLY A 731 -2.66 -14.40 31.96
CA GLY A 731 -1.63 -14.55 32.97
C GLY A 731 -0.30 -13.84 32.69
N LEU A 732 -0.10 -13.25 31.51
CA LEU A 732 1.12 -12.54 31.10
C LEU A 732 1.29 -11.18 31.83
N THR A 733 1.39 -11.21 33.16
CA THR A 733 1.55 -10.03 34.04
C THR A 733 2.94 -10.02 34.71
N PRO A 734 3.58 -8.85 34.90
CA PRO A 734 3.11 -7.50 34.56
C PRO A 734 3.28 -7.14 33.07
N VAL A 735 2.16 -6.76 32.43
CA VAL A 735 2.10 -6.42 31.01
C VAL A 735 2.96 -5.20 30.69
N ALA A 736 2.77 -4.09 31.40
CA ALA A 736 3.42 -2.79 31.16
C ALA A 736 4.97 -2.76 31.22
N THR A 737 5.63 -3.88 31.55
CA THR A 737 7.10 -3.92 31.69
C THR A 737 7.77 -5.15 31.09
N THR A 738 7.12 -6.31 31.10
CA THR A 738 7.74 -7.56 30.64
C THR A 738 7.06 -8.10 29.40
N TYR A 739 5.72 -8.13 29.39
CA TYR A 739 4.93 -8.75 28.32
C TYR A 739 4.12 -7.72 27.53
N ASN A 740 4.62 -6.48 27.41
CA ASN A 740 3.94 -5.42 26.67
C ASN A 740 3.94 -5.71 25.18
N ARG A 741 4.94 -6.46 24.69
CA ARG A 741 5.07 -6.86 23.30
C ARG A 741 5.24 -8.36 23.23
N ILE A 742 4.31 -9.02 22.56
CA ILE A 742 4.32 -10.47 22.35
C ILE A 742 4.32 -10.81 20.86
N CYS A 743 4.71 -12.03 20.52
CA CYS A 743 4.64 -12.56 19.17
C CYS A 743 4.16 -14.01 19.19
N LEU A 744 3.52 -14.43 18.12
CA LEU A 744 3.12 -15.82 17.90
C LEU A 744 4.11 -16.48 16.96
N GLN A 745 4.58 -17.67 17.31
CA GLN A 745 5.36 -18.52 16.40
C GLN A 745 4.61 -19.83 16.17
N ALA A 746 4.36 -20.18 14.92
CA ALA A 746 3.89 -21.49 14.55
C ALA A 746 5.04 -22.30 13.95
N THR A 747 5.24 -23.53 14.43
CA THR A 747 6.16 -24.50 13.84
C THR A 747 5.36 -25.54 13.08
N LEU A 748 5.59 -25.66 11.78
CA LEU A 748 5.01 -26.67 10.91
C LEU A 748 5.99 -27.85 10.81
N THR A 749 5.51 -29.07 10.91
CA THR A 749 6.32 -30.29 10.77
C THR A 749 5.61 -31.31 9.88
N ASP A 750 6.28 -31.75 8.81
CA ASP A 750 5.79 -32.81 7.94
C ASP A 750 6.21 -34.18 8.50
N SER A 751 5.24 -35.06 8.74
CA SER A 751 5.44 -36.46 9.14
C SER A 751 4.78 -37.46 8.17
N GLY A 752 4.49 -37.03 6.94
CA GLY A 752 3.85 -37.81 5.87
C GLY A 752 3.00 -36.97 4.90
N SER A 753 2.67 -35.73 5.27
CA SER A 753 2.09 -34.69 4.41
C SER A 753 2.29 -33.31 5.04
N THR A 754 2.49 -32.28 4.24
CA THR A 754 2.56 -30.89 4.71
C THR A 754 1.31 -30.48 5.51
N PRO A 755 1.47 -29.96 6.75
CA PRO A 755 0.37 -29.35 7.49
C PRO A 755 0.20 -27.86 7.13
N PHE A 756 -0.95 -27.29 7.46
CA PHE A 756 -1.27 -25.88 7.17
C PHE A 756 -1.66 -25.11 8.44
N LEU A 757 -1.15 -23.89 8.60
CA LEU A 757 -1.69 -22.90 9.53
C LEU A 757 -2.69 -22.03 8.75
N ASN A 758 -3.97 -22.06 9.13
CA ASN A 758 -5.03 -21.38 8.39
C ASN A 758 -5.31 -19.97 8.93
N ASP A 759 -5.16 -19.76 10.24
CA ASP A 759 -5.44 -18.46 10.89
C ASP A 759 -4.81 -18.42 12.29
N TRP A 760 -4.48 -17.23 12.78
CA TRP A 760 -4.16 -16.97 14.18
C TRP A 760 -4.54 -15.55 14.64
N THR A 761 -4.78 -15.38 15.93
CA THR A 761 -5.24 -14.10 16.48
C THR A 761 -4.95 -13.98 17.97
N VAL A 762 -4.84 -12.74 18.45
CA VAL A 762 -4.67 -12.33 19.84
C VAL A 762 -5.78 -11.37 20.24
N THR A 763 -6.26 -11.49 21.47
CA THR A 763 -7.24 -10.58 22.09
C THR A 763 -6.71 -10.00 23.41
N TRP A 764 -7.40 -8.97 23.90
CA TRP A 764 -7.20 -8.38 25.23
C TRP A 764 -8.28 -8.86 26.19
N GLY A 765 -7.99 -8.88 27.48
CA GLY A 765 -8.95 -9.23 28.52
C GLY A 765 -10.11 -8.23 28.54
N ALA A 766 -11.30 -8.65 28.96
CA ALA A 766 -12.44 -7.73 29.05
C ALA A 766 -12.23 -6.69 30.17
N ALA A 767 -12.27 -5.40 29.82
CA ALA A 767 -12.25 -4.32 30.80
C ALA A 767 -13.34 -4.51 31.86
N ALA A 768 -12.99 -4.39 33.14
CA ALA A 768 -13.96 -4.40 34.23
C ALA A 768 -14.87 -3.16 34.10
N THR A 769 -16.03 -3.30 33.48
CA THR A 769 -17.00 -2.20 33.38
C THR A 769 -17.50 -1.88 34.78
N VAL A 770 -17.32 -0.65 35.25
CA VAL A 770 -17.93 -0.17 36.50
C VAL A 770 -18.71 1.08 36.18
N SER A 771 -20.01 1.02 36.41
CA SER A 771 -20.90 2.16 36.21
C SER A 771 -21.90 2.28 37.35
N CYS A 772 -22.27 3.52 37.64
CA CYS A 772 -23.34 3.86 38.54
C CYS A 772 -24.05 5.09 38.00
N ASP A 773 -25.37 5.06 38.03
CA ASP A 773 -26.18 6.22 37.67
C ASP A 773 -27.04 6.62 38.86
N ALA A 774 -27.24 7.91 39.06
CA ALA A 774 -28.16 8.44 40.05
C ALA A 774 -29.42 8.92 39.32
N ASP A 775 -30.51 8.15 39.40
CA ASP A 775 -31.71 8.39 38.59
C ASP A 775 -32.42 9.72 38.94
N ILE A 776 -32.04 10.35 40.06
CA ILE A 776 -32.71 11.54 40.59
C ILE A 776 -31.66 12.61 40.93
N THR A 777 -31.78 13.77 40.26
CA THR A 777 -30.87 14.91 40.40
C THR A 777 -31.21 15.84 41.57
N SER A 778 -32.38 15.71 42.20
CA SER A 778 -32.76 16.51 43.38
C SER A 778 -33.83 15.82 44.26
N THR A 779 -33.76 16.05 45.58
CA THR A 779 -34.77 15.59 46.55
C THR A 779 -35.17 16.76 47.45
N ALA A 780 -36.40 16.78 47.99
CA ALA A 780 -36.89 17.90 48.79
C ALA A 780 -37.59 17.47 50.08
N PHE A 781 -37.35 18.19 51.18
CA PHE A 781 -37.95 17.93 52.49
C PHE A 781 -39.29 18.64 52.74
N GLY A 782 -39.70 19.55 51.85
CA GLY A 782 -40.70 20.56 52.17
C GLY A 782 -40.22 21.51 53.28
N THR A 783 -41.14 22.23 53.93
CA THR A 783 -40.80 23.11 55.06
C THR A 783 -40.53 22.30 56.32
N LEU A 784 -39.30 22.34 56.83
CA LEU A 784 -38.91 21.71 58.10
C LEU A 784 -39.56 22.44 59.29
N THR A 785 -40.09 21.70 60.27
CA THR A 785 -40.67 22.25 61.51
C THR A 785 -40.13 21.53 62.77
N PRO A 786 -40.09 22.19 63.95
CA PRO A 786 -39.41 21.65 65.15
C PRO A 786 -39.98 20.40 65.85
N SER A 787 -40.83 19.59 65.22
CA SER A 787 -41.53 18.48 65.88
C SER A 787 -41.53 17.16 65.12
N SER A 788 -40.78 17.04 64.02
CA SER A 788 -40.76 15.83 63.19
C SER A 788 -39.42 15.59 62.53
N VAL A 789 -39.11 14.32 62.28
CA VAL A 789 -38.05 13.91 61.35
C VAL A 789 -38.63 13.91 59.96
N PHE A 790 -38.05 14.70 59.07
CA PHE A 790 -38.47 14.79 57.68
C PHE A 790 -37.68 13.80 56.85
N THR A 791 -38.35 13.22 55.85
CA THR A 791 -37.72 12.40 54.82
C THR A 791 -37.94 13.10 53.49
N ALA A 792 -36.88 13.30 52.72
CA ALA A 792 -37.00 13.97 51.43
C ALA A 792 -37.78 13.09 50.43
N SER A 793 -38.54 13.73 49.54
CA SER A 793 -39.26 13.07 48.46
C SER A 793 -38.97 13.77 47.12
N PRO A 794 -38.81 13.03 46.01
CA PRO A 794 -38.66 11.57 45.96
C PRO A 794 -37.36 11.11 46.65
N ASN A 795 -37.27 9.83 47.01
CA ASN A 795 -36.00 9.24 47.47
C ASN A 795 -35.02 9.22 46.30
N ALA A 796 -33.72 9.42 46.53
CA ALA A 796 -32.75 9.19 45.46
C ALA A 796 -32.61 7.69 45.20
N SER A 797 -32.42 7.30 43.94
CA SER A 797 -32.03 5.94 43.58
C SER A 797 -30.76 5.97 42.76
N THR A 798 -29.96 4.92 42.91
CA THR A 798 -28.82 4.68 42.05
C THR A 798 -28.80 3.23 41.61
N THR A 799 -28.42 2.99 40.36
CA THR A 799 -28.12 1.64 39.87
C THR A 799 -26.62 1.47 39.77
N MET A 800 -26.11 0.27 40.07
CA MET A 800 -24.68 -0.02 39.97
C MET A 800 -24.44 -1.33 39.21
N THR A 801 -23.44 -1.30 38.33
CA THR A 801 -22.98 -2.43 37.53
C THR A 801 -21.48 -2.58 37.70
N CYS A 802 -21.01 -3.81 37.94
CA CYS A 802 -19.61 -4.16 37.75
C CYS A 802 -19.46 -5.50 37.00
N GLY A 803 -18.65 -5.50 35.95
CA GLY A 803 -18.37 -6.67 35.11
C GLY A 803 -17.39 -7.67 35.73
N ALA A 804 -16.59 -7.25 36.72
CA ALA A 804 -15.63 -8.07 37.46
C ALA A 804 -16.04 -8.24 38.94
N PRO A 805 -15.40 -9.15 39.73
CA PRO A 805 -15.70 -9.33 41.14
C PRO A 805 -15.45 -8.10 42.01
N GLY A 806 -16.48 -7.26 42.11
CA GLY A 806 -16.63 -6.27 43.16
C GLY A 806 -16.44 -4.81 42.74
N CYS A 807 -17.12 -3.95 43.50
CA CYS A 807 -17.16 -2.51 43.29
C CYS A 807 -17.65 -1.81 44.55
N THR A 808 -17.39 -0.51 44.66
CA THR A 808 -17.82 0.32 45.79
C THR A 808 -18.47 1.61 45.29
N LEU A 809 -19.67 1.91 45.79
CA LEU A 809 -20.33 3.21 45.66
C LEU A 809 -19.92 4.11 46.82
N SER A 810 -19.48 5.34 46.53
CA SER A 810 -19.15 6.37 47.50
C SER A 810 -20.00 7.62 47.32
N ILE A 811 -20.26 8.32 48.43
CA ILE A 811 -20.97 9.61 48.44
C ILE A 811 -20.07 10.69 49.05
N THR A 812 -20.11 11.88 48.47
CA THR A 812 -19.47 13.09 48.99
C THR A 812 -20.51 14.21 49.07
N SER A 813 -20.46 15.03 50.12
CA SER A 813 -21.30 16.22 50.24
C SER A 813 -20.48 17.50 50.00
N ALA A 814 -21.09 18.49 49.35
CA ALA A 814 -20.51 19.81 49.15
C ALA A 814 -20.40 20.60 50.48
N ASN A 815 -21.25 20.31 51.46
CA ASN A 815 -21.31 21.02 52.74
C ASN A 815 -21.19 20.04 53.92
N ALA A 816 -20.81 20.52 55.11
CA ALA A 816 -20.82 19.67 56.32
C ALA A 816 -22.23 19.46 56.91
N GLY A 817 -23.27 19.48 56.06
CA GLY A 817 -24.68 19.48 56.46
C GLY A 817 -25.60 20.19 55.47
N LEU A 818 -26.89 20.31 55.82
CA LEU A 818 -27.89 21.05 55.03
C LEU A 818 -27.75 22.56 55.29
N ALA A 819 -27.42 23.37 54.29
CA ALA A 819 -27.09 24.77 54.46
C ALA A 819 -28.20 25.72 53.93
N THR A 820 -28.34 26.89 54.56
CA THR A 820 -29.16 28.00 54.06
C THR A 820 -28.36 29.30 54.13
N SER A 821 -28.71 30.29 53.31
CA SER A 821 -27.95 31.54 53.16
C SER A 821 -28.57 32.75 53.87
N THR A 822 -29.88 32.73 54.18
CA THR A 822 -30.58 33.92 54.70
C THR A 822 -31.68 33.56 55.71
N PRO A 823 -31.42 33.69 57.03
CA PRO A 823 -30.12 33.92 57.68
C PRO A 823 -29.22 32.69 57.57
N ALA A 824 -27.91 32.88 57.38
CA ALA A 824 -26.97 31.78 57.18
C ALA A 824 -26.97 30.78 58.35
N TYR A 825 -27.23 29.51 58.04
CA TYR A 825 -27.25 28.44 59.03
C TYR A 825 -27.02 27.07 58.35
N THR A 826 -26.38 26.14 59.04
CA THR A 826 -26.18 24.76 58.53
C THR A 826 -26.66 23.77 59.58
N ILE A 827 -27.62 22.93 59.20
CA ILE A 827 -28.04 21.77 59.99
C ILE A 827 -26.90 20.74 59.91
N PRO A 828 -26.22 20.43 61.02
CA PRO A 828 -24.97 19.68 60.99
C PRO A 828 -25.17 18.21 60.58
N SER A 829 -24.19 17.66 59.84
CA SER A 829 -24.02 16.22 59.61
C SER A 829 -22.74 15.71 60.29
N THR A 830 -22.59 16.00 61.59
CA THR A 830 -21.28 15.99 62.29
C THR A 830 -20.87 14.65 62.90
N SER A 831 -21.76 13.66 62.95
CA SER A 831 -21.47 12.33 63.54
C SER A 831 -21.56 11.24 62.48
N PRO A 832 -20.65 10.24 62.46
CA PRO A 832 -20.75 9.09 61.56
C PRO A 832 -22.14 8.43 61.60
N THR A 833 -22.77 8.38 62.77
CA THR A 833 -24.17 7.98 62.95
C THR A 833 -24.86 8.97 63.89
N GLN A 834 -26.05 9.44 63.54
CA GLN A 834 -26.78 10.45 64.30
C GLN A 834 -28.24 10.03 64.53
N ASN A 835 -28.75 10.19 65.75
CA ASN A 835 -30.17 9.97 66.05
C ASN A 835 -30.95 11.29 65.92
N LEU A 836 -31.88 11.34 64.97
CA LEU A 836 -32.77 12.47 64.71
C LEU A 836 -33.99 12.39 65.64
N GLU A 837 -33.98 13.10 66.77
CA GLU A 837 -35.09 13.11 67.73
C GLU A 837 -36.01 14.32 67.53
N SER A 838 -37.33 14.11 67.63
CA SER A 838 -38.31 15.20 67.53
C SER A 838 -38.12 16.21 68.67
N GLY A 839 -37.86 17.47 68.34
CA GLY A 839 -37.84 18.59 69.29
C GLY A 839 -36.57 18.79 70.11
N GLY A 840 -35.43 18.15 69.77
CA GLY A 840 -34.21 18.28 70.59
C GLY A 840 -32.87 18.21 69.87
N THR A 841 -32.70 17.37 68.84
CA THR A 841 -31.39 17.13 68.20
C THR A 841 -31.44 17.42 66.70
N GLU A 842 -30.82 18.53 66.30
CA GLU A 842 -30.64 18.88 64.89
C GLU A 842 -29.72 17.89 64.19
N GLY A 843 -30.06 17.52 62.96
CA GLY A 843 -29.25 16.60 62.19
C GLY A 843 -29.71 16.41 60.76
N TYR A 844 -28.75 16.01 59.92
CA TYR A 844 -28.96 15.64 58.53
C TYR A 844 -28.11 14.42 58.19
N GLY A 845 -28.69 13.49 57.44
CA GLY A 845 -27.95 12.33 56.96
C GLY A 845 -28.79 11.48 56.01
N ILE A 846 -28.26 10.30 55.72
CA ILE A 846 -28.89 9.34 54.80
C ILE A 846 -29.08 7.98 55.44
N THR A 847 -30.07 7.25 54.92
CA THR A 847 -30.19 5.79 55.06
C THR A 847 -30.24 5.19 53.67
N ALA A 848 -29.66 4.01 53.50
CA ALA A 848 -29.65 3.30 52.23
C ALA A 848 -30.32 1.94 52.35
N THR A 849 -30.93 1.46 51.26
CA THR A 849 -31.57 0.14 51.15
C THR A 849 -31.38 -0.42 49.75
N THR A 850 -31.05 -1.68 49.64
CA THR A 850 -30.97 -2.38 48.34
C THR A 850 -32.33 -2.95 47.95
N THR A 851 -32.66 -2.91 46.66
CA THR A 851 -33.88 -3.58 46.15
C THR A 851 -33.56 -4.93 45.53
N ALA A 852 -34.60 -5.65 45.09
CA ALA A 852 -34.43 -6.86 44.27
C ALA A 852 -34.13 -6.56 42.79
N GLY A 853 -34.03 -5.28 42.39
CA GLY A 853 -33.68 -4.89 41.03
C GLY A 853 -32.23 -5.22 40.67
N GLY A 854 -32.01 -5.62 39.41
CA GLY A 854 -30.71 -6.07 38.89
C GLY A 854 -30.44 -7.57 39.07
N SER A 855 -29.24 -8.02 38.66
CA SER A 855 -28.79 -9.41 38.72
C SER A 855 -27.36 -9.55 39.29
N GLY A 856 -26.87 -10.78 39.43
CA GLY A 856 -25.54 -11.07 39.99
C GLY A 856 -25.50 -11.07 41.52
N GLY A 857 -24.34 -10.70 42.09
CA GLY A 857 -24.12 -10.58 43.53
C GLY A 857 -25.04 -9.58 44.24
N THR A 858 -24.89 -9.49 45.56
CA THR A 858 -25.62 -8.53 46.40
C THR A 858 -24.79 -7.28 46.69
N LEU A 859 -25.47 -6.16 46.91
CA LEU A 859 -24.85 -4.94 47.47
C LEU A 859 -24.91 -5.00 49.00
N ALA A 860 -23.75 -4.98 49.66
CA ALA A 860 -23.63 -4.83 51.10
C ALA A 860 -23.55 -3.34 51.45
N ILE A 861 -24.47 -2.86 52.27
CA ILE A 861 -24.52 -1.46 52.72
C ILE A 861 -23.50 -1.28 53.84
N TYR A 862 -22.72 -0.19 53.79
CA TYR A 862 -21.82 0.14 54.89
C TYR A 862 -22.64 0.41 56.15
N SER A 863 -22.19 -0.12 57.30
CA SER A 863 -22.89 -0.02 58.58
C SER A 863 -23.25 1.41 59.00
N ARG A 864 -22.55 2.42 58.43
CA ARG A 864 -22.86 3.84 58.59
C ARG A 864 -24.27 4.22 58.09
N TYR A 865 -24.76 3.57 57.03
CA TYR A 865 -25.99 3.98 56.34
C TYR A 865 -27.12 2.93 56.41
N ASP A 866 -26.86 1.77 57.03
CA ASP A 866 -27.79 0.65 57.15
C ASP A 866 -28.79 0.84 58.33
N PHE A 867 -29.73 1.78 58.17
CA PHE A 867 -30.69 2.16 59.22
C PHE A 867 -32.15 2.33 58.72
N ASP A 868 -32.53 1.75 57.57
CA ASP A 868 -33.84 2.01 56.92
C ASP A 868 -35.08 1.38 57.59
N ASN A 869 -34.97 0.89 58.82
CA ASN A 869 -36.08 0.27 59.57
C ASN A 869 -37.09 1.27 60.18
N GLY A 870 -37.23 2.47 59.61
CA GLY A 870 -38.15 3.49 60.11
C GLY A 870 -37.77 4.12 61.46
N GLY A 871 -36.55 3.89 61.94
CA GLY A 871 -36.00 4.50 63.17
C GLY A 871 -35.67 5.98 62.99
N SER A 872 -34.98 6.58 63.96
CA SER A 872 -34.53 7.98 63.89
C SER A 872 -33.06 8.13 63.49
N THR A 873 -32.33 7.01 63.34
CA THR A 873 -30.90 7.02 63.08
C THR A 873 -30.58 7.22 61.59
N VAL A 874 -29.61 8.07 61.30
CA VAL A 874 -29.07 8.32 59.96
C VAL A 874 -27.54 8.24 59.98
N GLY A 875 -26.95 7.90 58.85
CA GLY A 875 -25.52 8.04 58.65
C GLY A 875 -25.15 9.47 58.28
N GLY A 876 -24.13 10.00 58.95
CA GLY A 876 -23.60 11.33 58.65
C GLY A 876 -22.87 11.38 57.32
N LEU A 877 -22.97 12.54 56.66
CA LEU A 877 -22.30 12.89 55.43
C LEU A 877 -21.00 13.63 55.73
N THR A 878 -20.04 13.47 54.84
CA THR A 878 -18.72 14.09 54.95
C THR A 878 -18.37 14.81 53.66
N THR A 879 -17.53 15.83 53.77
CA THR A 879 -16.96 16.54 52.61
C THR A 879 -15.86 15.73 51.90
N GLY A 880 -15.39 14.65 52.52
CA GLY A 880 -14.61 13.59 51.86
C GLY A 880 -15.50 12.39 51.53
N GLY A 881 -15.22 11.72 50.42
CA GLY A 881 -16.00 10.56 49.97
C GLY A 881 -15.97 9.41 50.97
N PHE A 882 -17.12 8.78 51.21
CA PHE A 882 -17.26 7.59 52.05
C PHE A 882 -18.14 6.53 51.38
N GLY A 883 -17.81 5.26 51.58
CA GLY A 883 -18.52 4.13 50.99
C GLY A 883 -19.96 4.01 51.50
N VAL A 884 -20.93 3.91 50.58
CA VAL A 884 -22.36 3.70 50.86
C VAL A 884 -22.73 2.24 50.74
N ALA A 885 -22.32 1.58 49.66
CA ALA A 885 -22.54 0.16 49.43
C ALA A 885 -21.39 -0.43 48.59
N SER A 886 -21.16 -1.74 48.71
CA SER A 886 -20.15 -2.45 47.93
C SER A 886 -20.63 -3.84 47.52
N SER A 887 -20.01 -4.44 46.50
CA SER A 887 -20.11 -5.86 46.23
C SER A 887 -18.72 -6.48 46.13
N THR A 888 -18.61 -7.78 46.39
CA THR A 888 -17.40 -8.58 46.15
C THR A 888 -17.56 -9.52 44.93
N ALA A 889 -18.67 -9.42 44.23
CA ALA A 889 -18.99 -10.21 43.04
C ALA A 889 -19.45 -9.27 41.92
N ALA A 890 -19.49 -9.78 40.68
CA ALA A 890 -20.06 -9.05 39.55
C ALA A 890 -21.56 -8.81 39.77
N ILE A 891 -22.02 -7.61 39.44
CA ILE A 891 -23.42 -7.18 39.56
C ILE A 891 -23.86 -6.42 38.31
N THR A 892 -25.14 -6.50 37.95
CA THR A 892 -25.68 -5.73 36.82
C THR A 892 -26.94 -5.00 37.24
N ASN A 893 -26.96 -3.69 37.05
CA ASN A 893 -28.08 -2.78 37.34
C ASN A 893 -28.68 -2.99 38.74
N ARG A 894 -27.83 -3.32 39.73
CA ARG A 894 -28.29 -3.50 41.11
C ARG A 894 -28.67 -2.15 41.69
N GLN A 895 -29.90 -2.06 42.19
CA GLN A 895 -30.47 -0.80 42.63
C GLN A 895 -30.31 -0.59 44.13
N LEU A 896 -29.92 0.63 44.49
CA LEU A 896 -29.84 1.16 45.84
C LEU A 896 -30.75 2.39 45.95
N ILE A 897 -31.58 2.43 46.99
CA ILE A 897 -32.45 3.55 47.33
C ILE A 897 -31.83 4.29 48.51
N ILE A 898 -31.73 5.61 48.39
CA ILE A 898 -31.12 6.50 49.37
C ILE A 898 -32.17 7.49 49.84
N LYS A 899 -32.46 7.47 51.14
CA LYS A 899 -33.39 8.38 51.79
C LYS A 899 -32.61 9.43 52.56
N HIS A 900 -32.83 10.69 52.21
CA HIS A 900 -32.30 11.82 52.97
C HIS A 900 -33.27 12.13 54.11
N ARG A 901 -32.73 12.34 55.32
CA ARG A 901 -33.53 12.65 56.49
C ARG A 901 -32.93 13.80 57.28
N ALA A 902 -33.79 14.67 57.78
CA ALA A 902 -33.39 15.86 58.52
C ALA A 902 -34.32 16.13 59.70
N ALA A 903 -33.79 16.70 60.77
CA ALA A 903 -34.55 17.22 61.90
C ALA A 903 -33.97 18.57 62.32
N ILE A 904 -34.86 19.47 62.77
CA ILE A 904 -34.50 20.81 63.26
C ILE A 904 -34.99 21.02 64.70
N SER A 905 -34.31 21.88 65.46
CA SER A 905 -34.70 22.25 66.82
C SER A 905 -35.66 23.44 66.82
N VAL A 906 -36.21 23.78 67.99
CA VAL A 906 -37.02 25.00 68.19
C VAL A 906 -36.20 26.30 68.04
N LEU A 907 -34.87 26.21 67.99
CA LEU A 907 -33.96 27.34 67.80
C LEU A 907 -33.53 27.52 66.33
N THR A 908 -33.82 26.54 65.46
CA THR A 908 -33.52 26.63 64.03
C THR A 908 -34.57 27.46 63.31
N ASN A 909 -34.14 28.37 62.44
CA ASN A 909 -35.07 29.13 61.61
C ASN A 909 -35.75 28.22 60.58
N ALA A 910 -37.06 28.41 60.38
CA ALA A 910 -37.76 27.83 59.25
C ALA A 910 -37.27 28.52 57.96
N ALA A 911 -36.46 27.80 57.18
CA ALA A 911 -35.85 28.28 55.94
C ALA A 911 -35.77 27.11 54.93
N GLN A 912 -35.43 27.43 53.68
CA GLN A 912 -35.03 26.42 52.70
C GLN A 912 -33.56 26.07 52.93
N TYR A 913 -33.29 24.79 53.13
CA TYR A 913 -31.95 24.24 53.29
C TYR A 913 -31.62 23.34 52.12
N GLU A 914 -30.41 23.44 51.60
CA GLU A 914 -29.95 22.73 50.42
C GLU A 914 -28.56 22.13 50.67
N ASP A 915 -28.29 21.02 49.98
CA ASP A 915 -26.98 20.42 49.89
C ASP A 915 -26.81 19.78 48.51
N THR A 916 -25.57 19.71 48.02
CA THR A 916 -25.23 19.04 46.75
C THR A 916 -24.42 17.80 47.06
N LEU A 917 -24.92 16.65 46.63
CA LEU A 917 -24.29 15.35 46.85
C LEU A 917 -23.75 14.79 45.54
N THR A 918 -22.55 14.22 45.59
CA THR A 918 -21.89 13.58 44.44
C THR A 918 -21.71 12.10 44.72
N TYR A 919 -22.25 11.27 43.82
CA TYR A 919 -22.10 9.82 43.84
C TYR A 919 -20.98 9.42 42.88
N SER A 920 -20.19 8.43 43.27
CA SER A 920 -19.11 7.88 42.46
C SER A 920 -18.97 6.39 42.74
N CYS A 921 -18.60 5.61 41.74
CA CYS A 921 -18.34 4.18 41.87
C CYS A 921 -16.96 3.87 41.32
N ALA A 922 -16.32 2.87 41.93
CA ALA A 922 -15.04 2.35 41.50
C ALA A 922 -15.06 0.82 41.54
N GLY A 923 -14.31 0.19 40.63
CA GLY A 923 -13.97 -1.23 40.73
C GLY A 923 -13.07 -1.46 41.94
N ASN A 924 -13.16 -2.65 42.51
CA ASN A 924 -12.31 -3.02 43.64
C ASN A 924 -10.87 -3.34 43.22
#